data_AF-A0A2N2SZW0-F1
#
_entry.id   AF-A0A2N2SZW0-F1
#
_cell.length_a   1.000
_cell.length_b   1.000
_cell.length_c   1.000
_cell.angle_alpha   90.00
_cell.angle_beta   90.00
_cell.angle_gamma   90.00
#
_symmetry.space_group_name_H-M   'P 1'
#
loop_
_entity.id
_entity.type
_entity.pdbx_description
1 polymer ?
#
loop_
_entity_poly.entity_id
_entity_poly.type
_entity_poly.pdbx_seq_one_letter_code
_entity_poly.pdbx_strand_id
1 'polypeptide(L)'
;MAGYKDLKTSARSAMIIFPLAALFNSFSMTALLLVFGIFGWFDIAADIGLVQGAMLGLFYAFSANARNLILADASGSAAIRLLQIRLLLMLPLAGAAYFLSVGIGAAAAPLAILLIVRRMVEWIGEIGLARHERMNQPSFAFQTLVGENFGFLFSLFLSLGAGVDLAFSAIPWALAPLLAIRRARLSWRGGREHLSFSDLLPHFGSTAIIGTSTYVFRISIALIVGKTLAGELFTAFAIGGMIPTVFGQALAPTLVHRFGTSGWPRWLLVIPGAMLLAAAALSAVVVAGPDWLLAIGRSSNFWLAIGLSIGGGAIMTIAAALRTRLIHRDDGHEVFGPDLLANVLIATCVPFVYYLFGAKALVALYLLSACLSFSFLWGAGRGRGISVTHRDKALLAIGALLVLPVFFQIGGGLFSDPAIVYDTGGAISRLPLPLSVLAMFAGIALLGNYSAAVMTMTALFFTALLFVTTALATSQNDAQSEGAKLILLAQFLLPMFGLILGEMFGSASAKPLFEKAALTVLIIVLPLQLAATWLEGATFAYPKVFVFSIYQHLQYFPMVVAALLTMVAMSLWPLAGGLRRCLVVLLPVSMVHLAASMSISAVAGALGGLLVVMGRHWRLGAARRLSLVVFASALCAGAGYAALTASGALSTLLNPQAAPLEEMSWRTKVEVADEGSASPLRVSGWLDYWRFYAAGVIESPRAFLLGHVMPTDRKFYPSARNYWLDAWYNFGAIALLPLIILLALTTRLIWQRRSSVFAEPVVLGTAIAAVYLLLGENMLKVGMRQPYPGIITFFIWGLLLARLSALAPDHAALSGATLTPGKGGA
;
A
#
# COMPACT_ATOMS: atom_id res chain seq x y z
N MET A 1 -21.10 54.54 23.60
CA MET A 1 -20.50 53.36 24.26
C MET A 1 -21.34 52.08 24.15
N ALA A 2 -22.67 52.12 23.95
CA ALA A 2 -23.50 50.92 23.75
C ALA A 2 -23.15 50.12 22.47
N GLY A 3 -22.87 50.79 21.34
CA GLY A 3 -22.53 50.12 20.07
C GLY A 3 -21.18 49.37 20.04
N TYR A 4 -20.24 49.67 20.96
CA TYR A 4 -18.94 48.98 21.02
C TYR A 4 -19.01 47.66 21.81
N LYS A 5 -20.03 47.49 22.67
CA LYS A 5 -20.29 46.22 23.37
C LYS A 5 -20.93 45.18 22.44
N ASP A 6 -21.84 45.60 21.55
CA ASP A 6 -22.50 44.71 20.58
C ASP A 6 -21.55 44.16 19.50
N LEU A 7 -20.55 44.94 19.10
CA LEU A 7 -19.53 44.46 18.14
C LEU A 7 -18.64 43.34 18.73
N LYS A 8 -18.35 43.38 20.04
CA LYS A 8 -17.53 42.36 20.72
C LYS A 8 -18.30 41.07 21.03
N THR A 9 -19.57 41.16 21.38
CA THR A 9 -20.43 39.98 21.61
C THR A 9 -20.77 39.27 20.29
N SER A 10 -21.06 40.03 19.23
CA SER A 10 -21.27 39.50 17.86
C SER A 10 -20.04 38.78 17.29
N ALA A 11 -18.84 39.33 17.52
CA ALA A 11 -17.59 38.69 17.08
C ALA A 11 -17.29 37.37 17.82
N ARG A 12 -17.62 37.27 19.11
CA ARG A 12 -17.41 36.04 19.90
C ARG A 12 -18.41 34.93 19.55
N SER A 13 -19.67 35.28 19.30
CA SER A 13 -20.68 34.30 18.88
C SER A 13 -20.39 33.76 17.47
N ALA A 14 -19.95 34.62 16.56
CA ALA A 14 -19.52 34.21 15.21
C ALA A 14 -18.38 33.17 15.25
N MET A 15 -17.40 33.31 16.15
CA MET A 15 -16.27 32.37 16.28
C MET A 15 -16.68 30.93 16.62
N ILE A 16 -17.84 30.71 17.25
CA ILE A 16 -18.30 29.38 17.68
C ILE A 16 -19.37 28.86 16.73
N ILE A 17 -20.28 29.72 16.28
CA ILE A 17 -21.44 29.32 15.46
C ILE A 17 -21.00 28.79 14.09
N PHE A 18 -20.06 29.44 13.40
CA PHE A 18 -19.62 28.99 12.07
C PHE A 18 -18.93 27.60 12.11
N PRO A 19 -17.97 27.33 13.03
CA PRO A 19 -17.42 25.99 13.18
C PRO A 19 -18.45 24.93 13.56
N LEU A 20 -19.39 25.24 14.45
CA LEU A 20 -20.46 24.30 14.83
C LEU A 20 -21.40 23.99 13.66
N ALA A 21 -21.82 25.00 12.90
CA ALA A 21 -22.63 24.83 11.70
C ALA A 21 -21.90 23.99 10.64
N ALA A 22 -20.62 24.26 10.41
CA ALA A 22 -19.80 23.49 9.48
C ALA A 22 -19.60 22.02 9.94
N LEU A 23 -19.39 21.81 11.24
CA LEU A 23 -19.26 20.49 11.84
C LEU A 23 -20.56 19.70 11.71
N PHE A 24 -21.71 20.30 12.04
CA PHE A 24 -22.99 19.63 11.92
C PHE A 24 -23.33 19.30 10.46
N ASN A 25 -23.11 20.25 9.54
CA ASN A 25 -23.30 20.02 8.10
C ASN A 25 -22.44 18.86 7.57
N SER A 26 -21.21 18.70 8.07
CA SER A 26 -20.25 17.69 7.57
C SER A 26 -20.37 16.33 8.23
N PHE A 27 -20.84 16.26 9.49
CA PHE A 27 -20.83 15.05 10.33
C PHE A 27 -22.21 14.49 10.65
N SER A 28 -23.31 15.11 10.21
CA SER A 28 -24.68 14.66 10.48
C SER A 28 -24.94 13.22 10.02
N MET A 29 -24.40 12.77 8.88
CA MET A 29 -24.49 11.36 8.45
C MET A 29 -23.81 10.39 9.42
N THR A 30 -22.69 10.79 10.02
CA THR A 30 -22.00 9.97 11.04
C THR A 30 -22.83 9.90 12.31
N ALA A 31 -23.50 11.00 12.69
CA ALA A 31 -24.43 11.00 13.80
C ALA A 31 -25.64 10.08 13.54
N LEU A 32 -26.17 10.06 12.31
CA LEU A 32 -27.24 9.14 11.92
C LEU A 32 -26.79 7.67 12.07
N LEU A 33 -25.60 7.33 11.55
CA LEU A 33 -25.01 6.00 11.70
C LEU A 33 -24.88 5.60 13.18
N LEU A 34 -24.37 6.50 14.02
CA LEU A 34 -24.20 6.25 15.45
C LEU A 34 -25.54 5.97 16.15
N VAL A 35 -26.56 6.78 15.85
CA VAL A 35 -27.89 6.61 16.46
C VAL A 35 -28.47 5.24 16.09
N PHE A 36 -28.61 4.93 14.80
CA PHE A 36 -29.17 3.64 14.38
C PHE A 36 -28.35 2.45 14.87
N GLY A 37 -27.03 2.58 14.90
CA GLY A 37 -26.12 1.58 15.47
C GLY A 37 -26.33 1.34 16.97
N ILE A 38 -26.42 2.40 17.78
CA ILE A 38 -26.65 2.29 19.23
C ILE A 38 -28.03 1.70 19.53
N PHE A 39 -29.04 2.02 18.72
CA PHE A 39 -30.38 1.42 18.81
C PHE A 39 -30.43 -0.02 18.28
N GLY A 40 -29.37 -0.53 17.64
CA GLY A 40 -29.26 -1.93 17.22
C GLY A 40 -29.74 -2.23 15.82
N TRP A 41 -30.02 -1.19 15.03
CA TRP A 41 -30.45 -1.29 13.64
C TRP A 41 -29.22 -1.38 12.74
N PHE A 42 -28.43 -2.45 12.93
CA PHE A 42 -27.10 -2.55 12.36
C PHE A 42 -27.11 -2.63 10.82
N ASP A 43 -28.12 -3.24 10.21
CA ASP A 43 -28.21 -3.30 8.75
C ASP A 43 -28.39 -1.89 8.13
N ILE A 44 -29.21 -1.05 8.77
CA ILE A 44 -29.37 0.35 8.37
C ILE A 44 -28.07 1.13 8.62
N ALA A 45 -27.42 0.91 9.77
CA ALA A 45 -26.13 1.55 10.07
C ALA A 45 -25.04 1.16 9.06
N ALA A 46 -25.03 -0.09 8.60
CA ALA A 46 -24.14 -0.57 7.54
C ALA A 46 -24.43 0.13 6.21
N ASP A 47 -25.70 0.23 5.81
CA ASP A 47 -26.11 0.93 4.58
C ASP A 47 -25.72 2.42 4.62
N ILE A 48 -25.97 3.11 5.74
CA ILE A 48 -25.51 4.49 5.95
C ILE A 48 -23.99 4.56 5.84
N GLY A 49 -23.27 3.62 6.46
CA GLY A 49 -21.80 3.57 6.45
C GLY A 49 -21.23 3.36 5.06
N LEU A 50 -21.83 2.50 4.24
CA LEU A 50 -21.41 2.22 2.87
C LEU A 50 -21.68 3.41 1.95
N VAL A 51 -22.88 3.98 2.01
CA VAL A 51 -23.24 5.16 1.21
C VAL A 51 -22.35 6.35 1.60
N GLN A 52 -22.19 6.61 2.90
CA GLN A 52 -21.28 7.65 3.39
C GLN A 52 -19.84 7.40 2.91
N GLY A 53 -19.36 6.15 2.93
CA GLY A 53 -18.05 5.77 2.43
C GLY A 53 -17.87 6.11 0.96
N ALA A 54 -18.82 5.69 0.11
CA ALA A 54 -18.80 5.97 -1.33
C ALA A 54 -18.80 7.49 -1.61
N MET A 55 -19.63 8.24 -0.87
CA MET A 55 -19.68 9.69 -0.97
C MET A 55 -18.39 10.37 -0.49
N LEU A 56 -17.73 9.85 0.54
CA LEU A 56 -16.40 10.34 0.94
C LEU A 56 -15.37 10.05 -0.16
N GLY A 57 -15.39 8.86 -0.78
CA GLY A 57 -14.47 8.54 -1.88
C GLY A 57 -14.63 9.42 -3.12
N LEU A 58 -15.85 9.88 -3.39
CA LEU A 58 -16.16 10.65 -4.60
C LEU A 58 -16.26 12.15 -4.34
N PHE A 59 -17.18 12.61 -3.48
CA PHE A 59 -17.45 14.04 -3.29
C PHE A 59 -16.36 14.74 -2.47
N TYR A 60 -15.77 14.07 -1.49
CA TYR A 60 -14.75 14.69 -0.65
C TYR A 60 -13.46 14.99 -1.43
N ALA A 61 -13.11 14.10 -2.38
CA ALA A 61 -12.00 14.28 -3.31
C ALA A 61 -12.06 15.66 -4.02
N PHE A 62 -13.25 16.03 -4.51
CA PHE A 62 -13.49 17.29 -5.21
C PHE A 62 -13.93 18.45 -4.30
N SER A 63 -13.92 18.27 -2.98
CA SER A 63 -14.34 19.32 -2.04
C SER A 63 -13.32 20.48 -1.98
N ALA A 64 -12.05 20.22 -2.33
CA ALA A 64 -10.95 21.20 -2.45
C ALA A 64 -10.79 22.14 -1.23
N ASN A 65 -11.24 21.72 -0.05
CA ASN A 65 -11.32 22.58 1.15
C ASN A 65 -11.96 23.96 0.84
N ALA A 66 -13.12 23.92 0.19
CA ALA A 66 -13.81 25.10 -0.34
C ALA A 66 -13.95 26.23 0.69
N ARG A 67 -14.17 25.91 1.96
CA ARG A 67 -14.22 26.90 3.04
C ARG A 67 -12.96 27.76 3.09
N ASN A 68 -11.78 27.15 3.09
CA ASN A 68 -10.51 27.89 3.13
C ASN A 68 -10.29 28.73 1.86
N LEU A 69 -10.62 28.21 0.68
CA LEU A 69 -10.52 28.95 -0.58
C LEU A 69 -11.44 30.18 -0.62
N ILE A 70 -12.68 30.05 -0.14
CA ILE A 70 -13.67 31.13 -0.13
C ILE A 70 -13.27 32.24 0.87
N LEU A 71 -12.69 31.86 2.00
CA LEU A 71 -12.20 32.79 3.02
C LEU A 71 -10.93 33.52 2.57
N ALA A 72 -10.03 32.85 1.83
CA ALA A 72 -8.78 33.42 1.34
C ALA A 72 -8.95 34.34 0.12
N ASP A 73 -9.99 34.14 -0.69
CA ASP A 73 -10.21 34.89 -1.92
C ASP A 73 -10.68 36.33 -1.65
N ALA A 74 -9.81 37.35 -1.73
CA ALA A 74 -10.22 38.75 -1.54
C ALA A 74 -11.30 39.23 -2.54
N SER A 75 -11.35 38.67 -3.75
CA SER A 75 -12.23 39.16 -4.84
C SER A 75 -13.70 38.73 -4.70
N GLY A 76 -13.98 37.64 -3.99
CA GLY A 76 -15.36 37.18 -3.81
C GLY A 76 -15.88 36.26 -4.91
N SER A 77 -15.06 35.94 -5.89
CA SER A 77 -15.41 35.16 -7.08
C SER A 77 -15.24 33.65 -6.87
N ALA A 78 -14.42 33.21 -5.90
CA ALA A 78 -14.14 31.79 -5.64
C ALA A 78 -15.39 30.98 -5.27
N ALA A 79 -16.31 31.56 -4.49
CA ALA A 79 -17.56 30.88 -4.10
C ALA A 79 -18.45 30.54 -5.31
N ILE A 80 -18.55 31.46 -6.28
CA ILE A 80 -19.37 31.28 -7.50
C ILE A 80 -18.71 30.25 -8.41
N ARG A 81 -17.38 30.34 -8.57
CA ARG A 81 -16.57 29.41 -9.36
C ARG A 81 -16.66 27.97 -8.84
N LEU A 82 -16.51 27.78 -7.53
CA LEU A 82 -16.65 26.48 -6.88
C LEU A 82 -18.06 25.91 -7.03
N LEU A 83 -19.09 26.77 -6.94
CA LEU A 83 -20.48 26.34 -7.13
C LEU A 83 -20.71 25.79 -8.55
N GLN A 84 -20.21 26.47 -9.58
CA GLN A 84 -20.35 26.03 -10.97
C GLN A 84 -19.69 24.67 -11.21
N ILE A 85 -18.46 24.47 -10.72
CA ILE A 85 -17.75 23.20 -10.84
C ILE A 85 -18.48 22.10 -10.07
N ARG A 86 -18.90 22.35 -8.83
CA ARG A 86 -19.63 21.36 -8.03
C ARG A 86 -20.95 20.95 -8.68
N LEU A 87 -21.69 21.90 -9.27
CA LEU A 87 -22.92 21.60 -10.02
C LEU A 87 -22.66 20.74 -11.26
N LEU A 88 -21.58 21.03 -12.02
CA LEU A 88 -21.19 20.23 -13.18
C LEU A 88 -20.82 18.78 -12.79
N LEU A 89 -20.05 18.61 -11.71
CA LEU A 89 -19.60 17.32 -11.23
C LEU A 89 -20.68 16.54 -10.46
N MET A 90 -21.76 17.19 -10.05
CA MET A 90 -22.73 16.63 -9.10
C MET A 90 -23.40 15.36 -9.62
N LEU A 91 -23.92 15.39 -10.85
CA LEU A 91 -24.62 14.27 -11.48
C LEU A 91 -23.71 13.06 -11.74
N PRO A 92 -22.52 13.23 -12.37
CA PRO A 92 -21.58 12.14 -12.54
C PRO A 92 -21.15 11.49 -11.22
N LEU A 93 -20.86 12.30 -10.20
CA LEU A 93 -20.44 11.79 -8.89
C LEU A 93 -21.60 11.10 -8.16
N ALA A 94 -22.83 11.61 -8.27
CA ALA A 94 -24.02 10.96 -7.71
C ALA A 94 -24.28 9.60 -8.37
N GLY A 95 -24.17 9.52 -9.71
CA GLY A 95 -24.30 8.26 -10.44
C GLY A 95 -23.24 7.23 -10.04
N ALA A 96 -21.98 7.65 -9.95
CA ALA A 96 -20.90 6.79 -9.47
C ALA A 96 -21.13 6.34 -8.02
N ALA A 97 -21.56 7.24 -7.13
CA ALA A 97 -21.84 6.89 -5.74
C ALA A 97 -23.01 5.94 -5.59
N TYR A 98 -24.05 6.10 -6.41
CA TYR A 98 -25.18 5.18 -6.47
C TYR A 98 -24.73 3.79 -6.91
N PHE A 99 -23.92 3.71 -7.97
CA PHE A 99 -23.35 2.44 -8.44
C PHE A 99 -22.49 1.75 -7.36
N LEU A 100 -21.60 2.50 -6.69
CA LEU A 100 -20.78 1.97 -5.60
C LEU A 100 -21.62 1.53 -4.40
N SER A 101 -22.68 2.26 -4.06
CA SER A 101 -23.48 1.98 -2.87
C SER A 101 -24.48 0.85 -3.08
N VAL A 102 -25.27 0.92 -4.16
CA VAL A 102 -26.35 -0.03 -4.45
C VAL A 102 -25.84 -1.20 -5.28
N GLY A 103 -25.04 -0.93 -6.32
CA GLY A 103 -24.54 -1.97 -7.23
C GLY A 103 -23.45 -2.84 -6.62
N ILE A 104 -22.51 -2.26 -5.88
CA ILE A 104 -21.42 -3.01 -5.21
C ILE A 104 -21.74 -3.24 -3.73
N GLY A 105 -22.15 -2.19 -3.01
CA GLY A 105 -22.42 -2.27 -1.56
C GLY A 105 -23.75 -2.92 -1.18
N ALA A 106 -24.61 -3.24 -2.14
CA ALA A 106 -25.95 -3.77 -1.93
C ALA A 106 -26.81 -2.93 -0.96
N ALA A 107 -26.52 -1.63 -0.79
CA ALA A 107 -27.27 -0.74 0.09
C ALA A 107 -28.71 -0.55 -0.41
N ALA A 108 -29.66 -0.37 0.50
CA ALA A 108 -31.05 -0.11 0.13
C ALA A 108 -31.16 1.13 -0.77
N ALA A 109 -31.68 0.95 -1.99
CA ALA A 109 -31.71 2.00 -3.01
C ALA A 109 -32.41 3.30 -2.56
N PRO A 110 -33.58 3.26 -1.88
CA PRO A 110 -34.25 4.49 -1.42
C PRO A 110 -33.40 5.28 -0.41
N LEU A 111 -32.76 4.58 0.54
CA LEU A 111 -31.88 5.20 1.52
C LEU A 111 -30.61 5.77 0.87
N ALA A 112 -30.02 5.02 -0.08
CA ALA A 112 -28.85 5.49 -0.83
C ALA A 112 -29.15 6.77 -1.61
N ILE A 113 -30.29 6.83 -2.32
CA ILE A 113 -30.71 8.04 -3.06
C ILE A 113 -30.88 9.22 -2.10
N LEU A 114 -31.58 9.03 -0.97
CA LEU A 114 -31.78 10.09 0.02
C LEU A 114 -30.42 10.64 0.52
N LEU A 115 -29.51 9.74 0.95
CA LEU A 115 -28.22 10.13 1.49
C LEU A 115 -27.34 10.79 0.41
N ILE A 116 -27.40 10.34 -0.84
CA ILE A 116 -26.72 10.99 -1.96
C ILE A 116 -27.24 12.41 -2.16
N VAL A 117 -28.56 12.60 -2.16
CA VAL A 117 -29.20 13.93 -2.25
C VAL A 117 -28.79 14.80 -1.07
N ARG A 118 -28.82 14.27 0.17
CA ARG A 118 -28.34 14.98 1.37
C ARG A 118 -26.93 15.49 1.16
N ARG A 119 -25.99 14.65 0.68
CA ARG A 119 -24.61 15.10 0.45
C ARG A 119 -24.50 16.12 -0.69
N MET A 120 -25.24 15.97 -1.78
CA MET A 120 -25.27 16.98 -2.85
C MET A 120 -25.67 18.34 -2.29
N VAL A 121 -26.70 18.36 -1.43
CA VAL A 121 -27.19 19.55 -0.74
C VAL A 121 -26.18 20.09 0.27
N GLU A 122 -25.55 19.24 1.10
CA GLU A 122 -24.45 19.62 2.01
C GLU A 122 -23.30 20.29 1.26
N TRP A 123 -22.98 19.80 0.06
CA TRP A 123 -21.90 20.29 -0.78
C TRP A 123 -22.19 21.69 -1.32
N ILE A 124 -23.46 22.02 -1.57
CA ILE A 124 -23.85 23.40 -1.90
C ILE A 124 -23.92 24.26 -0.63
N GLY A 125 -24.49 23.71 0.46
CA GLY A 125 -24.64 24.38 1.75
C GLY A 125 -23.31 24.83 2.35
N GLU A 126 -22.25 24.05 2.19
CA GLU A 126 -20.88 24.40 2.63
C GLU A 126 -20.40 25.72 2.00
N ILE A 127 -20.65 25.94 0.70
CA ILE A 127 -20.30 27.19 0.01
C ILE A 127 -21.09 28.35 0.59
N GLY A 128 -22.39 28.15 0.85
CA GLY A 128 -23.26 29.14 1.50
C GLY A 128 -22.76 29.54 2.88
N LEU A 129 -22.46 28.55 3.74
CA LEU A 129 -21.91 28.76 5.09
C LEU A 129 -20.57 29.51 5.04
N ALA A 130 -19.63 29.10 4.18
CA ALA A 130 -18.35 29.77 4.04
C ALA A 130 -18.49 31.22 3.54
N ARG A 131 -19.48 31.50 2.69
CA ARG A 131 -19.77 32.86 2.22
C ARG A 131 -20.36 33.73 3.32
N HIS A 132 -21.29 33.21 4.12
CA HIS A 132 -21.82 33.92 5.29
C HIS A 132 -20.75 34.16 6.36
N GLU A 133 -19.82 33.22 6.54
CA GLU A 133 -18.65 33.38 7.42
C GLU A 133 -17.79 34.55 6.96
N ARG A 134 -17.46 34.60 5.67
CA ARG A 134 -16.71 35.71 5.10
C ARG A 134 -17.43 37.06 5.23
N MET A 135 -18.74 37.08 5.05
CA MET A 135 -19.55 38.31 5.23
C MET A 135 -19.82 38.62 6.71
N ASN A 136 -19.30 37.81 7.64
CA ASN A 136 -19.51 37.89 9.09
C ASN A 136 -20.99 37.98 9.49
N GLN A 137 -21.82 37.08 8.95
CA GLN A 137 -23.27 37.03 9.19
C GLN A 137 -23.68 35.81 10.04
N PRO A 138 -23.47 35.82 11.37
CA PRO A 138 -23.68 34.66 12.23
C PRO A 138 -25.15 34.22 12.32
N SER A 139 -26.11 35.11 12.05
CA SER A 139 -27.54 34.80 12.10
C SER A 139 -27.95 33.70 11.12
N PHE A 140 -27.39 33.68 9.91
CA PHE A 140 -27.70 32.65 8.91
C PHE A 140 -27.05 31.31 9.23
N ALA A 141 -25.83 31.32 9.78
CA ALA A 141 -25.19 30.09 10.26
C ALA A 141 -25.95 29.51 11.46
N PHE A 142 -26.45 30.34 12.37
CA PHE A 142 -27.29 29.90 13.48
C PHE A 142 -28.62 29.30 12.99
N GLN A 143 -29.31 29.97 12.06
CA GLN A 143 -30.54 29.43 11.45
C GLN A 143 -30.31 28.08 10.76
N THR A 144 -29.20 27.94 10.03
CA THR A 144 -28.82 26.68 9.39
C THR A 144 -28.58 25.61 10.45
N LEU A 145 -27.79 25.90 11.48
CA LEU A 145 -27.51 24.97 12.58
C LEU A 145 -28.79 24.50 13.27
N VAL A 146 -29.70 25.42 13.62
CA VAL A 146 -30.98 25.08 14.26
C VAL A 146 -31.86 24.26 13.30
N GLY A 147 -31.96 24.67 12.04
CA GLY A 147 -32.76 23.96 11.04
C GLY A 147 -32.27 22.53 10.78
N GLU A 148 -30.95 22.34 10.68
CA GLU A 148 -30.37 21.00 10.52
C GLU A 148 -30.57 20.13 11.75
N ASN A 149 -30.38 20.67 12.97
CA ASN A 149 -30.60 19.92 14.21
C ASN A 149 -32.07 19.53 14.37
N PHE A 150 -32.99 20.46 14.12
CA PHE A 150 -34.41 20.18 14.19
C PHE A 150 -34.82 19.13 13.14
N GLY A 151 -34.38 19.28 11.90
CA GLY A 151 -34.62 18.29 10.84
C GLY A 151 -34.08 16.91 11.21
N PHE A 152 -32.86 16.85 11.78
CA PHE A 152 -32.25 15.61 12.24
C PHE A 152 -33.07 14.96 13.36
N LEU A 153 -33.39 15.70 14.43
CA LEU A 153 -34.20 15.18 15.53
C LEU A 153 -35.59 14.74 15.09
N PHE A 154 -36.22 15.50 14.18
CA PHE A 154 -37.51 15.16 13.60
C PHE A 154 -37.44 13.85 12.80
N SER A 155 -36.38 13.66 12.01
CA SER A 155 -36.15 12.40 11.27
C SER A 155 -35.99 11.20 12.21
N LEU A 156 -35.27 11.37 13.32
CA LEU A 156 -35.12 10.33 14.34
C LEU A 156 -36.43 10.00 15.05
N PHE A 157 -37.21 11.03 15.41
CA PHE A 157 -38.51 10.83 16.04
C PHE A 157 -39.47 10.05 15.14
N LEU A 158 -39.57 10.42 13.85
CA LEU A 158 -40.44 9.73 12.91
C LEU A 158 -39.98 8.29 12.64
N SER A 159 -38.67 8.07 12.51
CA SER A 159 -38.14 6.73 12.20
C SER A 159 -38.15 5.79 13.40
N LEU A 160 -37.57 6.19 14.54
CA LEU A 160 -37.46 5.35 15.72
C LEU A 160 -38.73 5.35 16.58
N GLY A 161 -39.46 6.47 16.62
CA GLY A 161 -40.65 6.63 17.45
C GLY A 161 -41.95 6.25 16.73
N ALA A 162 -42.13 6.70 15.49
CA ALA A 162 -43.36 6.46 14.72
C ALA A 162 -43.25 5.30 13.70
N GLY A 163 -42.07 4.68 13.57
CA GLY A 163 -41.85 3.54 12.67
C GLY A 163 -41.91 3.90 11.17
N VAL A 164 -41.79 5.17 10.82
CA VAL A 164 -41.76 5.62 9.42
C VAL A 164 -40.41 5.24 8.80
N ASP A 165 -40.42 4.71 7.59
CA ASP A 165 -39.18 4.36 6.89
C ASP A 165 -38.19 5.54 6.84
N LEU A 166 -36.91 5.25 7.07
CA LEU A 166 -35.85 6.24 7.21
C LEU A 166 -35.70 7.10 5.93
N ALA A 167 -35.86 6.51 4.75
CA ALA A 167 -35.69 7.22 3.49
C ALA A 167 -36.72 8.35 3.32
N PHE A 168 -37.92 8.20 3.89
CA PHE A 168 -38.96 9.22 3.83
C PHE A 168 -38.88 10.21 5.00
N SER A 169 -38.69 9.70 6.22
CA SER A 169 -38.64 10.54 7.43
C SER A 169 -37.45 11.51 7.44
N ALA A 170 -36.37 11.19 6.74
CA ALA A 170 -35.17 12.02 6.69
C ALA A 170 -35.12 13.01 5.51
N ILE A 171 -36.17 13.16 4.69
CA ILE A 171 -36.25 14.18 3.63
C ILE A 171 -36.08 15.62 4.16
N PRO A 172 -36.76 16.05 5.26
CA PRO A 172 -36.58 17.39 5.79
C PRO A 172 -35.13 17.66 6.24
N TRP A 173 -34.50 16.64 6.84
CA TRP A 173 -33.08 16.69 7.20
C TRP A 173 -32.16 16.72 5.98
N ALA A 174 -32.47 15.95 4.93
CA ALA A 174 -31.69 15.91 3.69
C ALA A 174 -31.58 17.28 3.01
N LEU A 175 -32.66 18.08 3.07
CA LEU A 175 -32.74 19.38 2.41
C LEU A 175 -32.31 20.56 3.31
N ALA A 176 -32.18 20.36 4.62
CA ALA A 176 -31.88 21.42 5.58
C ALA A 176 -30.61 22.27 5.26
N PRO A 177 -29.50 21.74 4.69
CA PRO A 177 -28.33 22.55 4.37
C PRO A 177 -28.58 23.62 3.30
N LEU A 178 -29.66 23.51 2.50
CA LEU A 178 -30.05 24.57 1.55
C LEU A 178 -30.37 25.89 2.26
N LEU A 179 -30.71 25.86 3.56
CA LEU A 179 -30.91 27.08 4.36
C LEU A 179 -29.66 27.98 4.35
N ALA A 180 -28.46 27.41 4.24
CA ALA A 180 -27.20 28.16 4.17
C ALA A 180 -27.01 28.96 2.88
N ILE A 181 -27.76 28.66 1.81
CA ILE A 181 -27.69 29.38 0.54
C ILE A 181 -28.51 30.67 0.60
N ARG A 182 -29.48 30.75 1.53
CA ARG A 182 -30.41 31.86 1.63
C ARG A 182 -29.66 33.17 1.86
N ARG A 183 -29.74 34.07 0.88
CA ARG A 183 -29.05 35.38 0.89
C ARG A 183 -27.51 35.31 0.86
N ALA A 184 -26.92 34.18 0.46
CA ALA A 184 -25.47 34.06 0.22
C ALA A 184 -24.97 34.87 -1.00
N ARG A 185 -25.89 35.49 -1.79
CA ARG A 185 -25.61 36.34 -2.97
C ARG A 185 -24.74 35.64 -4.04
N LEU A 186 -25.04 34.38 -4.32
CA LEU A 186 -24.38 33.60 -5.37
C LEU A 186 -25.02 33.93 -6.73
N SER A 187 -24.52 34.96 -7.43
CA SER A 187 -25.04 35.36 -8.74
C SER A 187 -24.26 34.73 -9.90
N TRP A 188 -24.96 34.11 -10.85
CA TRP A 188 -24.36 33.39 -12.00
C TRP A 188 -23.67 34.29 -13.05
N ARG A 189 -23.98 35.59 -13.09
CA ARG A 189 -23.62 36.49 -14.21
C ARG A 189 -22.15 36.98 -14.26
N GLY A 190 -21.30 36.62 -13.28
CA GLY A 190 -20.01 37.31 -13.06
C GLY A 190 -18.71 36.59 -13.45
N GLY A 191 -18.73 35.37 -13.99
CA GLY A 191 -17.49 34.60 -14.22
C GLY A 191 -17.34 34.08 -15.64
N ARG A 192 -16.61 34.80 -16.50
CA ARG A 192 -16.18 34.34 -17.83
C ARG A 192 -14.70 33.90 -17.88
N GLU A 193 -14.00 33.89 -16.76
CA GLU A 193 -12.63 33.39 -16.70
C GLU A 193 -12.63 31.87 -16.54
N HIS A 194 -11.92 31.19 -17.45
CA HIS A 194 -11.75 29.74 -17.42
C HIS A 194 -10.98 29.32 -16.17
N LEU A 195 -11.63 28.52 -15.32
CA LEU A 195 -10.92 27.79 -14.28
C LEU A 195 -10.08 26.70 -14.92
N SER A 196 -8.79 26.75 -14.66
CA SER A 196 -7.95 25.60 -14.91
C SER A 196 -8.19 24.57 -13.81
N PHE A 197 -8.46 23.32 -14.19
CA PHE A 197 -8.49 22.17 -13.27
C PHE A 197 -7.22 22.07 -12.41
N SER A 198 -6.11 22.71 -12.84
CA SER A 198 -4.86 22.81 -12.08
C SER A 198 -5.04 23.43 -10.70
N ASP A 199 -6.01 24.33 -10.50
CA ASP A 199 -6.14 25.07 -9.25
C ASP A 199 -6.85 24.26 -8.15
N LEU A 200 -7.57 23.19 -8.54
CA LEU A 200 -8.22 22.23 -7.63
C LEU A 200 -7.35 21.00 -7.36
N LEU A 201 -6.35 20.75 -8.19
CA LEU A 201 -5.51 19.56 -8.19
C LEU A 201 -4.65 19.35 -6.92
N PRO A 202 -4.06 20.39 -6.27
CA PRO A 202 -3.12 20.19 -5.16
C PRO A 202 -3.72 19.51 -3.94
N HIS A 203 -5.04 19.65 -3.72
CA HIS A 203 -5.74 19.07 -2.58
C HIS A 203 -6.51 17.79 -2.92
N PHE A 204 -6.59 17.42 -4.20
CA PHE A 204 -7.36 16.29 -4.69
C PHE A 204 -6.77 14.94 -4.24
N GLY A 205 -5.45 14.80 -4.30
CA GLY A 205 -4.78 13.52 -4.07
C GLY A 205 -5.07 12.92 -2.70
N SER A 206 -4.70 13.62 -1.62
CA SER A 206 -4.82 13.10 -0.25
C SER A 206 -6.28 12.84 0.17
N THR A 207 -7.20 13.74 -0.16
CA THR A 207 -8.62 13.60 0.20
C THR A 207 -9.29 12.47 -0.58
N ALA A 208 -8.97 12.31 -1.87
CA ALA A 208 -9.42 11.19 -2.68
C ALA A 208 -8.94 9.87 -2.07
N ILE A 209 -7.64 9.77 -1.74
CA ILE A 209 -7.06 8.56 -1.15
C ILE A 209 -7.76 8.18 0.15
N ILE A 210 -7.87 9.12 1.09
CA ILE A 210 -8.51 8.86 2.39
C ILE A 210 -9.97 8.43 2.18
N GLY A 211 -10.72 9.15 1.34
CA GLY A 211 -12.13 8.84 1.06
C GLY A 211 -12.30 7.47 0.41
N THR A 212 -11.54 7.19 -0.64
CA THR A 212 -11.64 5.93 -1.38
C THR A 212 -11.17 4.74 -0.54
N SER A 213 -10.06 4.86 0.19
CA SER A 213 -9.62 3.79 1.09
C SER A 213 -10.60 3.55 2.24
N THR A 214 -11.26 4.59 2.76
CA THR A 214 -12.32 4.43 3.77
C THR A 214 -13.51 3.67 3.20
N TYR A 215 -13.91 3.96 1.95
CA TYR A 215 -14.94 3.19 1.27
C TYR A 215 -14.52 1.73 1.11
N VAL A 216 -13.32 1.49 0.55
CA VAL A 216 -12.76 0.14 0.37
C VAL A 216 -12.73 -0.64 1.68
N PHE A 217 -12.24 -0.02 2.76
CA PHE A 217 -12.22 -0.62 4.09
C PHE A 217 -13.63 -1.04 4.56
N ARG A 218 -14.63 -0.16 4.42
CA ARG A 218 -16.01 -0.45 4.83
C ARG A 218 -16.63 -1.55 3.96
N ILE A 219 -16.52 -1.45 2.64
CA ILE A 219 -17.11 -2.45 1.74
C ILE A 219 -16.46 -3.82 1.93
N SER A 220 -15.14 -3.90 2.15
CA SER A 220 -14.47 -5.16 2.46
C SER A 220 -15.01 -5.80 3.73
N ILE A 221 -15.27 -5.04 4.80
CA ILE A 221 -15.90 -5.58 6.02
C ILE A 221 -17.31 -6.07 5.70
N ALA A 222 -18.13 -5.24 5.05
CA ALA A 222 -19.53 -5.58 4.76
C ALA A 222 -19.70 -6.83 3.91
N LEU A 223 -18.82 -7.05 2.91
CA LEU A 223 -18.87 -8.22 2.06
C LEU A 223 -18.40 -9.49 2.80
N ILE A 224 -17.34 -9.38 3.61
CA ILE A 224 -16.75 -10.55 4.28
C ILE A 224 -17.61 -11.06 5.44
N VAL A 225 -18.18 -10.17 6.26
CA VAL A 225 -18.92 -10.55 7.47
C VAL A 225 -20.42 -10.30 7.42
N GLY A 226 -20.92 -9.75 6.31
CA GLY A 226 -22.31 -9.35 6.16
C GLY A 226 -22.64 -8.02 6.84
N LYS A 227 -23.82 -7.47 6.50
CA LYS A 227 -24.24 -6.13 6.92
C LYS A 227 -24.40 -5.98 8.43
N THR A 228 -24.97 -6.97 9.11
CA THR A 228 -25.27 -6.85 10.53
C THR A 228 -24.00 -6.67 11.37
N LEU A 229 -22.98 -7.53 11.18
CA LEU A 229 -21.71 -7.39 11.90
C LEU A 229 -20.93 -6.16 11.42
N ALA A 230 -21.00 -5.82 10.13
CA ALA A 230 -20.36 -4.61 9.62
C ALA A 230 -20.95 -3.33 10.23
N GLY A 231 -22.27 -3.25 10.38
CA GLY A 231 -22.94 -2.12 11.03
C GLY A 231 -22.58 -1.99 12.51
N GLU A 232 -22.47 -3.11 13.21
CA GLU A 232 -21.96 -3.17 14.59
C GLU A 232 -20.53 -2.59 14.68
N LEU A 233 -19.62 -3.04 13.80
CA LEU A 233 -18.24 -2.57 13.73
C LEU A 233 -18.14 -1.08 13.32
N PHE A 234 -18.90 -0.64 12.30
CA PHE A 234 -18.89 0.77 11.87
C PHE A 234 -19.35 1.71 12.98
N THR A 235 -20.35 1.28 13.75
CA THR A 235 -20.84 2.03 14.91
C THR A 235 -19.75 2.15 15.98
N ALA A 236 -19.12 1.03 16.36
CA ALA A 236 -18.03 1.03 17.32
C ALA A 236 -16.84 1.88 16.85
N PHE A 237 -16.47 1.80 15.57
CA PHE A 237 -15.40 2.60 14.97
C PHE A 237 -15.74 4.09 14.93
N ALA A 238 -16.99 4.45 14.67
CA ALA A 238 -17.45 5.84 14.71
C ALA A 238 -17.39 6.42 16.14
N ILE A 239 -17.71 5.64 17.18
CA ILE A 239 -17.61 6.06 18.58
C ILE A 239 -16.15 6.41 18.93
N GLY A 240 -15.21 5.51 18.68
CA GLY A 240 -13.79 5.77 18.95
C GLY A 240 -13.16 6.82 18.03
N GLY A 241 -13.69 6.99 16.81
CA GLY A 241 -13.23 7.97 15.83
C GLY A 241 -13.76 9.40 16.01
N MET A 242 -14.77 9.60 16.84
CA MET A 242 -15.37 10.93 17.05
C MET A 242 -14.37 11.94 17.60
N ILE A 243 -13.68 11.62 18.70
CA ILE A 243 -12.71 12.53 19.35
C ILE A 243 -11.53 12.88 18.43
N PRO A 244 -10.83 11.93 17.79
CA PRO A 244 -9.76 12.23 16.83
C PRO A 244 -10.22 13.13 15.69
N THR A 245 -11.45 12.93 15.21
CA THR A 245 -12.00 13.68 14.09
C THR A 245 -12.27 15.13 14.49
N VAL A 246 -12.96 15.35 15.62
CA VAL A 246 -13.16 16.70 16.18
C VAL A 246 -11.82 17.36 16.49
N PHE A 247 -10.89 16.60 17.07
CA PHE A 247 -9.55 17.07 17.36
C PHE A 247 -8.81 17.50 16.09
N GLY A 248 -8.68 16.62 15.11
CA GLY A 248 -7.89 16.84 13.90
C GLY A 248 -8.49 17.90 12.96
N GLN A 249 -9.82 17.96 12.83
CA GLN A 249 -10.49 18.86 11.89
C GLN A 249 -10.82 20.23 12.50
N ALA A 250 -11.10 20.32 13.82
CA ALA A 250 -11.51 21.57 14.45
C ALA A 250 -10.48 22.13 15.44
N LEU A 251 -9.95 21.29 16.34
CA LEU A 251 -9.14 21.76 17.47
C LEU A 251 -7.66 21.96 17.09
N ALA A 252 -7.05 21.00 16.41
CA ALA A 252 -5.62 20.97 16.13
C ALA A 252 -5.14 22.14 15.25
N PRO A 253 -5.83 22.55 14.16
CA PRO A 253 -5.43 23.72 13.38
C PRO A 253 -5.44 25.01 14.23
N THR A 254 -6.47 25.17 15.07
CA THR A 254 -6.61 26.31 15.97
C THR A 254 -5.48 26.37 17.01
N LEU A 255 -5.09 25.21 17.54
CA LEU A 255 -4.00 25.11 18.53
C LEU A 255 -2.64 25.41 17.92
N VAL A 256 -2.35 24.93 16.70
CA VAL A 256 -1.09 25.23 16.01
C VAL A 256 -1.00 26.71 15.65
N HIS A 257 -2.11 27.33 15.25
CA HIS A 257 -2.14 28.77 15.00
C HIS A 257 -1.82 29.59 16.27
N ARG A 258 -2.29 29.15 17.44
CA ARG A 258 -2.13 29.89 18.70
C ARG A 258 -0.81 29.66 19.43
N PHE A 259 -0.28 28.43 19.39
CA PHE A 259 0.90 28.03 20.18
C PHE A 259 2.13 27.70 19.30
N GLY A 260 2.01 27.85 17.99
CA GLY A 260 3.06 27.50 17.05
C GLY A 260 3.34 26.00 16.99
N THR A 261 4.43 25.64 16.32
CA THR A 261 4.79 24.23 16.02
C THR A 261 5.65 23.57 17.09
N SER A 262 6.12 24.30 18.13
CA SER A 262 7.10 23.81 19.11
C SER A 262 6.54 23.55 20.52
N GLY A 263 5.37 24.11 20.88
CA GLY A 263 4.89 24.10 22.26
C GLY A 263 3.41 23.75 22.39
N TRP A 264 3.04 22.48 22.21
CA TRP A 264 1.67 22.08 22.57
C TRP A 264 1.56 21.90 24.08
N PRO A 265 0.49 22.39 24.70
CA PRO A 265 0.34 22.28 26.13
C PRO A 265 0.09 20.82 26.54
N ARG A 266 0.80 20.36 27.58
CA ARG A 266 0.79 18.95 28.02
C ARG A 266 -0.60 18.44 28.44
N TRP A 267 -1.52 19.33 28.82
CA TRP A 267 -2.91 18.95 29.13
C TRP A 267 -3.64 18.31 27.93
N LEU A 268 -3.21 18.57 26.69
CA LEU A 268 -3.77 17.90 25.51
C LEU A 268 -3.50 16.40 25.48
N LEU A 269 -2.49 15.92 26.22
CA LEU A 269 -2.22 14.48 26.37
C LEU A 269 -3.14 13.82 27.41
N VAL A 270 -3.86 14.60 28.23
CA VAL A 270 -4.83 14.06 29.19
C VAL A 270 -6.00 13.41 28.48
N ILE A 271 -6.46 13.97 27.35
CA ILE A 271 -7.57 13.41 26.56
C ILE A 271 -7.25 11.99 26.05
N PRO A 272 -6.17 11.76 25.28
CA PRO A 272 -5.82 10.41 24.85
C PRO A 272 -5.46 9.50 26.05
N GLY A 273 -4.87 10.02 27.12
CA GLY A 273 -4.64 9.26 28.35
C GLY A 273 -5.93 8.74 28.98
N ALA A 274 -6.95 9.60 29.13
CA ALA A 274 -8.26 9.23 29.65
C ALA A 274 -8.98 8.23 28.73
N MET A 275 -8.86 8.40 27.41
CA MET A 275 -9.39 7.45 26.43
C MET A 275 -8.72 6.07 26.57
N LEU A 276 -7.39 5.98 26.73
CA LEU A 276 -6.70 4.71 26.95
C LEU A 276 -7.15 4.02 28.24
N LEU A 277 -7.33 4.78 29.32
CA LEU A 277 -7.87 4.26 30.58
C LEU A 277 -9.30 3.74 30.42
N ALA A 278 -10.16 4.50 29.74
CA ALA A 278 -11.54 4.09 29.44
C ALA A 278 -11.58 2.84 28.55
N ALA A 279 -10.71 2.76 27.55
CA ALA A 279 -10.54 1.59 26.69
C ALA A 279 -10.13 0.36 27.49
N ALA A 280 -9.09 0.47 28.32
CA ALA A 280 -8.61 -0.62 29.17
C ALA A 280 -9.68 -1.08 30.17
N ALA A 281 -10.38 -0.14 30.82
CA ALA A 281 -11.46 -0.45 31.76
C ALA A 281 -12.62 -1.17 31.06
N LEU A 282 -13.09 -0.65 29.91
CA LEU A 282 -14.18 -1.28 29.17
C LEU A 282 -13.78 -2.67 28.65
N SER A 283 -12.60 -2.82 28.06
CA SER A 283 -12.10 -4.12 27.62
C SER A 283 -11.96 -5.12 28.77
N ALA A 284 -11.48 -4.69 29.94
CA ALA A 284 -11.38 -5.54 31.13
C ALA A 284 -12.76 -5.99 31.64
N VAL A 285 -13.74 -5.08 31.68
CA VAL A 285 -15.13 -5.40 32.06
C VAL A 285 -15.74 -6.42 31.10
N VAL A 286 -15.52 -6.26 29.79
CA VAL A 286 -16.05 -7.20 28.78
C VAL A 286 -15.41 -8.58 28.93
N VAL A 287 -14.11 -8.66 29.19
CA VAL A 287 -13.39 -9.92 29.42
C VAL A 287 -13.82 -10.60 30.72
N ALA A 288 -14.15 -9.82 31.76
CA ALA A 288 -14.70 -10.35 33.02
C ALA A 288 -16.11 -10.97 32.84
N GLY A 289 -16.80 -10.66 31.73
CA GLY A 289 -18.05 -11.29 31.33
C GLY A 289 -19.22 -11.16 32.32
N PRO A 290 -19.49 -9.99 32.93
CA PRO A 290 -20.56 -9.89 33.90
C PRO A 290 -21.94 -10.01 33.24
N ASP A 291 -22.88 -10.70 33.89
CA ASP A 291 -24.21 -11.02 33.36
C ASP A 291 -25.04 -9.78 32.96
N TRP A 292 -24.83 -8.64 33.63
CA TRP A 292 -25.52 -7.39 33.29
C TRP A 292 -25.14 -6.85 31.90
N LEU A 293 -23.96 -7.20 31.37
CA LEU A 293 -23.56 -6.81 30.03
C LEU A 293 -24.44 -7.48 28.97
N LEU A 294 -24.85 -8.72 29.23
CA LEU A 294 -25.83 -9.46 28.43
C LEU A 294 -27.24 -8.89 28.60
N ALA A 295 -27.58 -8.40 29.80
CA ALA A 295 -28.88 -7.78 30.08
C ALA A 295 -29.13 -6.48 29.28
N ILE A 296 -28.08 -5.80 28.80
CA ILE A 296 -28.19 -4.62 27.91
C ILE A 296 -28.53 -5.02 26.46
N GLY A 297 -28.60 -6.32 26.15
CA GLY A 297 -29.06 -6.82 24.84
C GLY A 297 -28.06 -6.58 23.71
N ARG A 298 -26.76 -6.41 24.02
CA ARG A 298 -25.69 -6.20 23.05
C ARG A 298 -24.65 -7.31 23.13
N SER A 299 -24.04 -7.61 21.98
CA SER A 299 -23.01 -8.65 21.89
C SER A 299 -21.76 -8.25 22.70
N SER A 300 -21.05 -9.23 23.25
CA SER A 300 -19.73 -8.99 23.87
C SER A 300 -18.73 -8.41 22.87
N ASN A 301 -18.82 -8.80 21.59
CA ASN A 301 -17.98 -8.28 20.52
C ASN A 301 -18.18 -6.78 20.28
N PHE A 302 -19.42 -6.27 20.40
CA PHE A 302 -19.73 -4.85 20.23
C PHE A 302 -19.00 -4.01 21.27
N TRP A 303 -19.11 -4.40 22.55
CA TRP A 303 -18.45 -3.68 23.64
C TRP A 303 -16.93 -3.78 23.57
N LEU A 304 -16.40 -4.95 23.18
CA LEU A 304 -14.97 -5.10 22.93
C LEU A 304 -14.50 -4.21 21.78
N ALA A 305 -15.28 -4.14 20.69
CA ALA A 305 -15.00 -3.25 19.56
C ALA A 305 -15.03 -1.78 19.98
N ILE A 306 -15.97 -1.36 20.85
CA ILE A 306 -15.98 0.00 21.42
C ILE A 306 -14.71 0.24 22.24
N GLY A 307 -14.36 -0.67 23.15
CA GLY A 307 -13.17 -0.52 24.01
C GLY A 307 -11.89 -0.36 23.18
N LEU A 308 -11.65 -1.27 22.24
CA LEU A 308 -10.49 -1.21 21.35
C LEU A 308 -10.56 0.00 20.41
N SER A 309 -11.75 0.40 19.97
CA SER A 309 -11.95 1.58 19.13
C SER A 309 -11.63 2.88 19.87
N ILE A 310 -12.03 3.02 21.13
CA ILE A 310 -11.65 4.15 22.00
C ILE A 310 -10.14 4.18 22.19
N GLY A 311 -9.50 3.02 22.42
CA GLY A 311 -8.05 2.92 22.49
C GLY A 311 -7.37 3.37 21.19
N GLY A 312 -7.91 2.94 20.04
CA GLY A 312 -7.51 3.41 18.72
C GLY A 312 -7.71 4.92 18.55
N GLY A 313 -8.81 5.46 19.07
CA GLY A 313 -9.09 6.90 19.08
C GLY A 313 -8.03 7.68 19.86
N ALA A 314 -7.56 7.18 20.99
CA ALA A 314 -6.47 7.82 21.72
C ALA A 314 -5.20 7.95 20.86
N ILE A 315 -4.78 6.84 20.24
CA ILE A 315 -3.60 6.80 19.37
C ILE A 315 -3.80 7.69 18.14
N MET A 316 -4.97 7.63 17.51
CA MET A 316 -5.32 8.44 16.34
C MET A 316 -5.34 9.93 16.66
N THR A 317 -5.71 10.34 17.88
CA THR A 317 -5.64 11.74 18.33
C THR A 317 -4.20 12.23 18.37
N ILE A 318 -3.27 11.38 18.84
CA ILE A 318 -1.82 11.68 18.82
C ILE A 318 -1.28 11.69 17.38
N ALA A 319 -1.74 10.77 16.53
CA ALA A 319 -1.39 10.76 15.11
C ALA A 319 -1.88 12.04 14.41
N ALA A 320 -3.13 12.45 14.62
CA ALA A 320 -3.69 13.69 14.11
C ALA A 320 -2.91 14.91 14.61
N ALA A 321 -2.47 14.90 15.87
CA ALA A 321 -1.61 15.94 16.42
C ALA A 321 -0.29 16.09 15.67
N LEU A 322 0.38 14.96 15.43
CA LEU A 322 1.63 14.91 14.69
C LEU A 322 1.44 15.33 13.24
N ARG A 323 0.36 14.85 12.60
CA ARG A 323 -0.04 15.21 11.25
C ARG A 323 -0.17 16.72 11.09
N THR A 324 -0.90 17.40 11.99
CA THR A 324 -1.07 18.85 11.92
C THR A 324 0.27 19.58 12.08
N ARG A 325 1.18 19.09 12.94
CA ARG A 325 2.53 19.68 13.08
C ARG A 325 3.35 19.56 11.80
N LEU A 326 3.31 18.42 11.12
CA LEU A 326 4.02 18.19 9.87
C LEU A 326 3.50 19.12 8.75
N ILE A 327 2.17 19.27 8.63
CA ILE A 327 1.56 20.16 7.63
C ILE A 327 2.08 21.60 7.76
N HIS A 328 2.20 22.10 8.99
CA HIS A 328 2.62 23.49 9.23
C HIS A 328 4.14 23.72 9.17
N ARG A 329 4.94 22.66 9.12
CA ARG A 329 6.41 22.78 9.01
C ARG A 329 6.90 22.67 7.57
N ASP A 330 6.19 21.93 6.71
CA ASP A 330 6.76 21.39 5.46
C ASP A 330 5.84 21.47 4.23
N ASP A 331 5.07 22.56 4.11
CA ASP A 331 4.13 22.80 3.00
C ASP A 331 3.13 21.64 2.73
N GLY A 332 2.96 20.73 3.70
CA GLY A 332 2.05 19.57 3.61
C GLY A 332 2.56 18.37 2.80
N HIS A 333 3.70 18.46 2.10
CA HIS A 333 4.15 17.40 1.18
C HIS A 333 4.51 16.08 1.87
N GLU A 334 4.98 16.10 3.11
CA GLU A 334 5.39 14.89 3.83
C GLU A 334 4.24 14.11 4.48
N VAL A 335 3.04 14.66 4.51
CA VAL A 335 1.87 14.01 5.14
C VAL A 335 1.11 13.08 4.18
N PHE A 336 1.22 13.36 2.88
CA PHE A 336 0.55 12.57 1.84
C PHE A 336 0.92 11.08 1.89
N GLY A 337 2.21 10.78 1.98
CA GLY A 337 2.69 9.40 1.95
C GLY A 337 2.28 8.54 3.15
N PRO A 338 2.48 9.01 4.41
CA PRO A 338 1.97 8.33 5.59
C PRO A 338 0.47 8.06 5.53
N ASP A 339 -0.32 9.06 5.13
CA ASP A 339 -1.77 8.94 5.01
C ASP A 339 -2.14 7.87 3.96
N LEU A 340 -1.47 7.88 2.79
CA LEU A 340 -1.70 6.89 1.73
C LEU A 340 -1.35 5.47 2.20
N LEU A 341 -0.17 5.28 2.78
CA LEU A 341 0.32 3.97 3.19
C LEU A 341 -0.54 3.35 4.29
N ALA A 342 -0.90 4.13 5.32
CA ALA A 342 -1.76 3.66 6.39
C ALA A 342 -3.12 3.17 5.85
N ASN A 343 -3.71 3.96 4.94
CA ASN A 343 -5.03 3.70 4.37
C ASN A 343 -5.04 2.53 3.36
N VAL A 344 -4.02 2.39 2.52
CA VAL A 344 -3.89 1.22 1.63
C VAL A 344 -3.64 -0.03 2.46
N LEU A 345 -2.74 0.03 3.44
CA LEU A 345 -2.39 -1.14 4.25
C LEU A 345 -3.60 -1.63 5.06
N ILE A 346 -4.33 -0.73 5.74
CA ILE A 346 -5.52 -1.15 6.51
C ILE A 346 -6.61 -1.76 5.60
N ALA A 347 -6.84 -1.18 4.42
CA ALA A 347 -7.77 -1.73 3.44
C ALA A 347 -7.38 -3.16 3.03
N THR A 348 -6.09 -3.40 2.80
CA THR A 348 -5.58 -4.75 2.50
C THR A 348 -5.59 -5.70 3.71
N CYS A 349 -5.47 -5.19 4.94
CA CYS A 349 -5.44 -6.01 6.16
C CYS A 349 -6.80 -6.63 6.51
N VAL A 350 -7.93 -6.04 6.09
CA VAL A 350 -9.28 -6.56 6.43
C VAL A 350 -9.44 -8.05 6.11
N PRO A 351 -9.22 -8.52 4.86
CA PRO A 351 -9.34 -9.94 4.54
C PRO A 351 -8.33 -10.80 5.28
N PHE A 352 -7.09 -10.35 5.47
CA PHE A 352 -6.09 -11.11 6.23
C PHE A 352 -6.53 -11.33 7.67
N VAL A 353 -6.99 -10.29 8.35
CA VAL A 353 -7.43 -10.39 9.74
C VAL A 353 -8.60 -11.36 9.86
N TYR A 354 -9.54 -11.32 8.91
CA TYR A 354 -10.66 -12.26 8.88
C TYR A 354 -10.22 -13.71 8.63
N TYR A 355 -9.45 -13.99 7.58
CA TYR A 355 -9.08 -15.37 7.24
C TYR A 355 -8.05 -15.99 8.19
N LEU A 356 -7.20 -15.18 8.83
CA LEU A 356 -6.21 -15.66 9.79
C LEU A 356 -6.76 -15.83 11.21
N PHE A 357 -7.56 -14.87 11.67
CA PHE A 357 -7.95 -14.76 13.07
C PHE A 357 -9.48 -14.84 13.28
N GLY A 358 -10.25 -14.94 12.19
CA GLY A 358 -11.71 -15.01 12.21
C GLY A 358 -12.41 -13.66 12.33
N ALA A 359 -13.75 -13.68 12.25
CA ALA A 359 -14.59 -12.49 12.34
C ALA A 359 -14.37 -11.68 13.63
N LYS A 360 -14.12 -12.35 14.75
CA LYS A 360 -13.90 -11.70 16.05
C LYS A 360 -12.69 -10.77 16.05
N ALA A 361 -11.66 -11.03 15.24
CA ALA A 361 -10.48 -10.18 15.20
C ALA A 361 -10.72 -8.83 14.50
N LEU A 362 -11.79 -8.70 13.72
CA LEU A 362 -12.14 -7.45 13.04
C LEU A 362 -12.44 -6.30 14.01
N VAL A 363 -12.82 -6.61 15.25
CA VAL A 363 -13.03 -5.62 16.33
C VAL A 363 -11.79 -4.76 16.60
N ALA A 364 -10.58 -5.27 16.30
CA ALA A 364 -9.31 -4.58 16.52
C ALA A 364 -8.86 -3.73 15.31
N LEU A 365 -9.59 -3.75 14.18
CA LEU A 365 -9.14 -3.08 12.94
C LEU A 365 -8.97 -1.57 13.10
N TYR A 366 -9.84 -0.89 13.86
CA TYR A 366 -9.69 0.55 14.07
C TYR A 366 -8.45 0.89 14.92
N LEU A 367 -8.16 0.07 15.94
CA LEU A 367 -6.92 0.19 16.71
C LEU A 367 -5.69 -0.04 15.83
N LEU A 368 -5.73 -1.08 14.99
CA LEU A 368 -4.67 -1.36 14.02
C LEU A 368 -4.46 -0.17 13.07
N SER A 369 -5.54 0.41 12.53
CA SER A 369 -5.52 1.60 11.67
C SER A 369 -4.84 2.80 12.36
N ALA A 370 -5.17 3.02 13.63
CA ALA A 370 -4.56 4.08 14.43
C ALA A 370 -3.06 3.85 14.67
N CYS A 371 -2.66 2.61 14.99
CA CYS A 371 -1.25 2.23 15.14
C CYS A 371 -0.46 2.41 13.84
N LEU A 372 -1.02 2.02 12.69
CA LEU A 372 -0.40 2.19 11.38
C LEU A 372 -0.22 3.68 11.04
N SER A 373 -1.29 4.47 11.19
CA SER A 373 -1.27 5.91 10.96
C SER A 373 -0.22 6.61 11.83
N PHE A 374 -0.20 6.29 13.12
CA PHE A 374 0.78 6.81 14.05
C PHE A 374 2.22 6.41 13.67
N SER A 375 2.45 5.15 13.33
CA SER A 375 3.79 4.64 13.00
C SER A 375 4.38 5.33 11.78
N PHE A 376 3.60 5.50 10.70
CA PHE A 376 4.08 6.16 9.50
C PHE A 376 4.27 7.67 9.68
N LEU A 377 3.35 8.34 10.39
CA LEU A 377 3.48 9.77 10.71
C LEU A 377 4.66 10.04 11.65
N TRP A 378 4.88 9.16 12.64
CA TRP A 378 6.07 9.19 13.49
C TRP A 378 7.32 9.09 12.64
N GLY A 379 7.34 8.14 11.70
CA GLY A 379 8.40 7.96 10.73
C GLY A 379 8.75 9.25 9.98
N ALA A 380 7.74 9.90 9.40
CA ALA A 380 7.88 11.19 8.71
C ALA A 380 8.55 12.24 9.61
N GLY A 381 8.10 12.36 10.86
CA GLY A 381 8.67 13.31 11.81
C GLY A 381 10.11 13.02 12.24
N ARG A 382 10.57 11.76 12.23
CA ARG A 382 11.88 11.36 12.74
C ARG A 382 12.98 11.30 11.68
N GLY A 383 12.64 11.08 10.41
CA GLY A 383 13.60 10.91 9.31
C GLY A 383 14.63 12.04 9.13
N ARG A 384 14.38 13.20 9.77
CA ARG A 384 15.19 14.43 9.65
C ARG A 384 16.25 14.61 10.74
N GLY A 385 16.10 13.95 11.89
CA GLY A 385 17.02 14.12 13.04
C GLY A 385 18.16 13.10 13.09
N ILE A 386 18.19 12.14 12.17
CA ILE A 386 19.16 11.04 12.20
C ILE A 386 20.44 11.51 11.51
N SER A 387 21.56 11.53 12.25
CA SER A 387 22.88 11.81 11.66
C SER A 387 23.18 10.86 10.49
N VAL A 388 23.92 11.34 9.49
CA VAL A 388 24.27 10.59 8.27
C VAL A 388 24.86 9.20 8.59
N THR A 389 25.73 9.10 9.60
CA THR A 389 26.36 7.82 9.98
C THR A 389 25.35 6.79 10.52
N HIS A 390 24.39 7.23 11.33
CA HIS A 390 23.33 6.35 11.84
C HIS A 390 22.38 5.93 10.72
N ARG A 391 22.14 6.81 9.74
CA ARG A 391 21.35 6.52 8.55
C ARG A 391 22.01 5.45 7.66
N ASP A 392 23.32 5.56 7.39
CA ASP A 392 24.05 4.57 6.59
C ASP A 392 24.01 3.17 7.25
N LYS A 393 24.16 3.09 8.58
CA LYS A 393 24.03 1.84 9.33
C LYS A 393 22.60 1.26 9.26
N ALA A 394 21.59 2.11 9.40
CA ALA A 394 20.19 1.68 9.26
C ALA A 394 19.90 1.15 7.85
N LEU A 395 20.39 1.83 6.80
CA LEU A 395 20.27 1.36 5.41
C LEU A 395 20.97 0.02 5.19
N LEU A 396 22.17 -0.17 5.72
CA LEU A 396 22.86 -1.46 5.65
C LEU A 396 22.06 -2.58 6.35
N ALA A 397 21.51 -2.29 7.54
CA ALA A 397 20.67 -3.25 8.28
C ALA A 397 19.39 -3.59 7.53
N ILE A 398 18.66 -2.59 7.00
CA ILE A 398 17.47 -2.81 6.17
C ILE A 398 17.81 -3.65 4.95
N GLY A 399 18.87 -3.29 4.21
CA GLY A 399 19.32 -4.05 3.04
C GLY A 399 19.67 -5.50 3.36
N ALA A 400 20.35 -5.76 4.48
CA ALA A 400 20.71 -7.10 4.90
C ALA A 400 19.47 -7.92 5.30
N LEU A 401 18.55 -7.35 6.08
CA LEU A 401 17.31 -8.01 6.51
C LEU A 401 16.35 -8.30 5.34
N LEU A 402 16.36 -7.46 4.30
CA LEU A 402 15.60 -7.73 3.07
C LEU A 402 16.15 -8.93 2.31
N VAL A 403 17.47 -9.01 2.15
CA VAL A 403 18.13 -10.06 1.37
C VAL A 403 18.20 -11.39 2.13
N LEU A 404 18.20 -11.37 3.46
CA LEU A 404 18.30 -12.58 4.28
C LEU A 404 17.09 -13.53 4.03
N PRO A 405 17.31 -14.76 3.54
CA PRO A 405 16.23 -15.69 3.19
C PRO A 405 15.71 -16.46 4.42
N VAL A 406 15.37 -15.73 5.47
CA VAL A 406 14.81 -16.28 6.71
C VAL A 406 13.29 -16.15 6.69
N PHE A 407 12.59 -17.22 7.05
CA PHE A 407 11.13 -17.28 7.03
C PHE A 407 10.59 -17.68 8.42
N PHE A 408 9.43 -17.13 8.77
CA PHE A 408 8.70 -17.41 10.01
C PHE A 408 7.33 -17.99 9.67
N GLN A 409 6.81 -18.87 10.51
CA GLN A 409 5.44 -19.36 10.39
C GLN A 409 4.51 -18.53 11.27
N ILE A 410 3.27 -18.31 10.80
CA ILE A 410 2.26 -17.56 11.56
C ILE A 410 1.89 -18.33 12.85
N GLY A 411 1.90 -19.66 12.79
CA GLY A 411 1.74 -20.53 13.96
C GLY A 411 2.87 -20.41 15.00
N GLY A 412 3.89 -19.60 14.73
CA GLY A 412 5.06 -19.38 15.59
C GLY A 412 6.30 -20.09 15.09
N GLY A 413 7.46 -19.58 15.50
CA GLY A 413 8.76 -20.20 15.22
C GLY A 413 9.37 -19.85 13.86
N LEU A 414 10.62 -20.30 13.72
CA LEU A 414 11.43 -20.20 12.51
C LEU A 414 11.08 -21.36 11.58
N PHE A 415 10.89 -21.09 10.29
CA PHE A 415 10.62 -22.14 9.31
C PHE A 415 11.85 -23.04 9.18
N SER A 416 11.73 -24.33 9.47
CA SER A 416 12.86 -25.29 9.52
C SER A 416 12.52 -26.64 8.88
N ASP A 417 11.62 -26.66 7.92
CA ASP A 417 11.16 -27.88 7.25
C ASP A 417 12.24 -28.43 6.28
N PRO A 418 12.63 -29.71 6.36
CA PRO A 418 13.63 -30.31 5.48
C PRO A 418 13.07 -30.73 4.10
N ALA A 419 11.76 -30.65 3.86
CA ALA A 419 11.17 -31.07 2.60
C ALA A 419 11.60 -30.17 1.43
N ILE A 420 11.99 -30.81 0.32
CA ILE A 420 12.40 -30.11 -0.90
C ILE A 420 11.22 -29.34 -1.51
N VAL A 421 10.03 -29.96 -1.54
CA VAL A 421 8.75 -29.31 -1.86
C VAL A 421 7.93 -29.21 -0.59
N TYR A 422 7.75 -28.00 -0.10
CA TYR A 422 6.89 -27.73 1.05
C TYR A 422 5.47 -27.40 0.58
N ASP A 423 4.50 -28.25 0.95
CA ASP A 423 3.08 -28.00 0.79
C ASP A 423 2.45 -27.62 2.14
N THR A 424 1.73 -26.50 2.18
CA THR A 424 1.01 -26.06 3.37
C THR A 424 -0.28 -26.86 3.59
N GLY A 425 -0.72 -27.65 2.62
CA GLY A 425 -2.01 -28.34 2.65
C GLY A 425 -3.20 -27.37 2.67
N GLY A 426 -3.00 -26.16 2.14
CA GLY A 426 -4.00 -25.08 2.17
C GLY A 426 -4.12 -24.34 3.50
N ALA A 427 -3.37 -24.72 4.55
CA ALA A 427 -3.41 -24.04 5.84
C ALA A 427 -2.57 -22.75 5.83
N ILE A 428 -3.22 -21.59 5.94
CA ILE A 428 -2.54 -20.28 5.94
C ILE A 428 -1.59 -20.14 7.15
N SER A 429 -1.92 -20.74 8.30
CA SER A 429 -1.09 -20.69 9.51
C SER A 429 0.30 -21.32 9.34
N ARG A 430 0.45 -22.25 8.38
CA ARG A 430 1.71 -22.92 8.05
C ARG A 430 2.51 -22.21 6.96
N LEU A 431 1.95 -21.14 6.37
CA LEU A 431 2.60 -20.40 5.29
C LEU A 431 3.87 -19.71 5.80
N PRO A 432 5.04 -19.96 5.19
CA PRO A 432 6.28 -19.28 5.55
C PRO A 432 6.25 -17.84 5.06
N LEU A 433 6.32 -16.88 5.99
CA LEU A 433 6.43 -15.45 5.72
C LEU A 433 7.89 -15.01 5.85
N PRO A 434 8.48 -14.34 4.85
CA PRO A 434 9.87 -13.93 4.92
C PRO A 434 10.07 -12.77 5.89
N LEU A 435 11.22 -12.74 6.56
CA LEU A 435 11.68 -11.62 7.39
C LEU A 435 11.68 -10.29 6.63
N SER A 436 11.87 -10.35 5.31
CA SER A 436 11.84 -9.18 4.43
C SER A 436 10.51 -8.41 4.48
N VAL A 437 9.38 -9.04 4.82
CA VAL A 437 8.10 -8.33 5.02
C VAL A 437 8.20 -7.36 6.20
N LEU A 438 8.75 -7.82 7.33
CA LEU A 438 8.92 -6.98 8.53
C LEU A 438 9.97 -5.89 8.27
N ALA A 439 11.10 -6.27 7.66
CA ALA A 439 12.14 -5.33 7.27
C ALA A 439 11.62 -4.26 6.31
N MET A 440 10.69 -4.62 5.43
CA MET A 440 10.11 -3.72 4.46
C MET A 440 9.27 -2.62 5.12
N PHE A 441 8.26 -3.00 5.90
CA PHE A 441 7.40 -2.02 6.57
C PHE A 441 8.14 -1.22 7.64
N ALA A 442 9.03 -1.86 8.39
CA ALA A 442 9.89 -1.15 9.35
C ALA A 442 10.84 -0.18 8.63
N GLY A 443 11.38 -0.55 7.48
CA GLY A 443 12.22 0.32 6.64
C GLY A 443 11.47 1.54 6.13
N ILE A 444 10.24 1.36 5.62
CA ILE A 444 9.38 2.47 5.14
C ILE A 444 9.11 3.44 6.30
N ALA A 445 8.68 2.92 7.45
CA ALA A 445 8.42 3.74 8.63
C ALA A 445 9.69 4.43 9.17
N LEU A 446 10.84 3.74 9.20
CA LEU A 446 12.08 4.28 9.74
C LEU A 446 12.70 5.37 8.85
N LEU A 447 12.65 5.20 7.52
CA LEU A 447 13.23 6.17 6.58
C LEU A 447 12.42 7.45 6.49
N GLY A 448 11.08 7.37 6.58
CA GLY A 448 10.19 8.54 6.70
C GLY A 448 10.19 9.53 5.53
N ASN A 449 11.01 9.32 4.49
CA ASN A 449 11.17 10.22 3.36
C ASN A 449 10.14 9.94 2.26
N TYR A 450 8.86 10.14 2.56
CA TYR A 450 7.79 9.76 1.64
C TYR A 450 7.68 10.66 0.41
N SER A 451 8.13 11.91 0.49
CA SER A 451 8.14 12.85 -0.64
C SER A 451 9.01 12.34 -1.80
N ALA A 452 10.07 11.58 -1.50
CA ALA A 452 10.91 10.95 -2.50
C ALA A 452 10.24 9.80 -3.25
N ALA A 453 9.16 9.22 -2.69
CA ALA A 453 8.50 8.04 -3.25
C ALA A 453 7.08 8.32 -3.79
N VAL A 454 6.74 9.58 -4.06
CA VAL A 454 5.37 9.99 -4.46
C VAL A 454 4.90 9.24 -5.72
N MET A 455 5.78 9.04 -6.70
CA MET A 455 5.45 8.35 -7.93
C MET A 455 5.07 6.88 -7.68
N THR A 456 5.92 6.15 -6.95
CA THR A 456 5.66 4.72 -6.66
C THR A 456 4.51 4.51 -5.68
N MET A 457 4.33 5.40 -4.70
CA MET A 457 3.15 5.41 -3.83
C MET A 457 1.86 5.64 -4.63
N THR A 458 1.87 6.58 -5.58
CA THR A 458 0.71 6.85 -6.44
C THR A 458 0.38 5.63 -7.30
N ALA A 459 1.39 5.01 -7.92
CA ALA A 459 1.22 3.77 -8.68
C ALA A 459 0.64 2.65 -7.80
N LEU A 460 1.20 2.42 -6.61
CA LEU A 460 0.69 1.42 -5.66
C LEU A 460 -0.75 1.70 -5.26
N PHE A 461 -1.08 2.95 -4.92
CA PHE A 461 -2.43 3.32 -4.51
C PHE A 461 -3.45 3.01 -5.61
N PHE A 462 -3.20 3.45 -6.84
CA PHE A 462 -4.11 3.19 -7.95
C PHE A 462 -4.16 1.70 -8.31
N THR A 463 -3.04 0.97 -8.24
CA THR A 463 -3.05 -0.49 -8.42
C THR A 463 -3.87 -1.17 -7.35
N ALA A 464 -3.64 -0.88 -6.06
CA ALA A 464 -4.39 -1.45 -4.95
C ALA A 464 -5.88 -1.15 -5.07
N LEU A 465 -6.22 0.09 -5.38
CA LEU A 465 -7.59 0.51 -5.60
C LEU A 465 -8.25 -0.28 -6.73
N LEU A 466 -7.61 -0.32 -7.90
CA LEU A 466 -8.19 -0.98 -9.07
C LEU A 466 -8.22 -2.50 -8.90
N PHE A 467 -7.25 -3.09 -8.21
CA PHE A 467 -7.28 -4.51 -7.88
C PHE A 467 -8.46 -4.84 -6.95
N VAL A 468 -8.68 -4.01 -5.92
CA VAL A 468 -9.84 -4.21 -5.03
C VAL A 468 -11.14 -3.99 -5.81
N THR A 469 -11.30 -2.90 -6.56
CA THR A 469 -12.56 -2.65 -7.27
C THR A 469 -12.87 -3.71 -8.31
N THR A 470 -11.88 -4.21 -9.05
CA THR A 470 -12.06 -5.30 -10.01
C THR A 470 -12.38 -6.62 -9.31
N ALA A 471 -11.74 -6.91 -8.17
CA ALA A 471 -12.09 -8.06 -7.34
C ALA A 471 -13.55 -7.99 -6.88
N LEU A 472 -13.97 -6.86 -6.32
CA LEU A 472 -15.34 -6.66 -5.81
C LEU A 472 -16.39 -6.62 -6.93
N ALA A 473 -16.08 -6.05 -8.09
CA ALA A 473 -17.01 -5.95 -9.23
C ALA A 473 -17.25 -7.31 -9.93
N THR A 474 -16.37 -8.27 -9.71
CA THR A 474 -16.45 -9.60 -10.33
C THR A 474 -17.00 -10.64 -9.38
N SER A 475 -16.73 -10.56 -8.08
CA SER A 475 -17.03 -11.60 -7.08
C SER A 475 -18.49 -11.69 -6.61
N GLN A 476 -19.42 -10.94 -7.21
CA GLN A 476 -20.80 -10.82 -6.73
C GLN A 476 -21.48 -12.20 -6.60
N ASN A 477 -21.99 -12.50 -5.39
CA ASN A 477 -22.86 -13.64 -5.00
C ASN A 477 -22.18 -14.95 -4.56
N ASP A 478 -20.86 -15.00 -4.32
CA ASP A 478 -20.21 -16.19 -3.74
C ASP A 478 -19.12 -15.85 -2.70
N ALA A 479 -19.46 -15.99 -1.42
CA ALA A 479 -18.60 -15.66 -0.28
C ALA A 479 -17.30 -16.49 -0.22
N GLN A 480 -17.29 -17.72 -0.74
CA GLN A 480 -16.09 -18.56 -0.75
C GLN A 480 -15.08 -18.06 -1.81
N SER A 481 -15.60 -17.65 -2.96
CA SER A 481 -14.83 -17.13 -4.08
C SER A 481 -14.29 -15.72 -3.84
N GLU A 482 -15.07 -14.90 -3.13
CA GLU A 482 -14.62 -13.61 -2.59
C GLU A 482 -13.35 -13.76 -1.76
N GLY A 483 -13.31 -14.75 -0.87
CA GLY A 483 -12.15 -15.00 -0.02
C GLY A 483 -10.88 -15.39 -0.76
N ALA A 484 -11.00 -16.32 -1.70
CA ALA A 484 -9.86 -16.75 -2.51
C ALA A 484 -9.27 -15.59 -3.31
N LYS A 485 -10.14 -14.71 -3.84
CA LYS A 485 -9.72 -13.53 -4.61
C LYS A 485 -9.09 -12.45 -3.74
N LEU A 486 -9.57 -12.26 -2.51
CA LEU A 486 -8.97 -11.34 -1.54
C LEU A 486 -7.60 -11.83 -1.03
N ILE A 487 -7.42 -13.15 -0.85
CA ILE A 487 -6.10 -13.73 -0.56
C ILE A 487 -5.15 -13.54 -1.75
N LEU A 488 -5.67 -13.67 -2.98
CA LEU A 488 -4.88 -13.42 -4.17
C LEU A 488 -4.44 -11.95 -4.27
N LEU A 489 -5.37 -11.02 -4.06
CA LEU A 489 -5.10 -9.57 -4.00
C LEU A 489 -3.93 -9.26 -3.07
N ALA A 490 -3.98 -9.84 -1.88
CA ALA A 490 -2.95 -9.78 -0.85
C ALA A 490 -1.56 -10.22 -1.35
N GLN A 491 -1.49 -11.35 -2.06
CA GLN A 491 -0.24 -11.88 -2.61
C GLN A 491 0.37 -10.96 -3.68
N PHE A 492 -0.46 -10.23 -4.43
CA PHE A 492 0.02 -9.26 -5.40
C PHE A 492 0.43 -7.93 -4.75
N LEU A 493 -0.37 -7.41 -3.80
CA LEU A 493 -0.12 -6.09 -3.22
C LEU A 493 1.01 -6.05 -2.20
N LEU A 494 1.15 -7.09 -1.38
CA LEU A 494 2.16 -7.12 -0.31
C LEU A 494 3.60 -6.90 -0.86
N PRO A 495 4.05 -7.59 -1.92
CA PRO A 495 5.37 -7.38 -2.48
C PRO A 495 5.59 -5.99 -3.09
N MET A 496 4.53 -5.35 -3.60
CA MET A 496 4.63 -4.04 -4.26
C MET A 496 5.08 -2.92 -3.31
N PHE A 497 4.88 -3.05 -2.00
CA PHE A 497 5.45 -2.10 -1.03
C PHE A 497 6.98 -2.05 -1.07
N GLY A 498 7.63 -3.10 -1.59
CA GLY A 498 9.07 -3.10 -1.87
C GLY A 498 9.47 -1.96 -2.79
N LEU A 499 8.60 -1.59 -3.76
CA LEU A 499 8.81 -0.50 -4.70
C LEU A 499 9.00 0.85 -3.99
N ILE A 500 8.14 1.13 -3.01
CA ILE A 500 8.21 2.36 -2.21
C ILE A 500 9.49 2.38 -1.40
N LEU A 501 9.79 1.27 -0.71
CA LEU A 501 11.01 1.17 0.09
C LEU A 501 12.26 1.33 -0.77
N GLY A 502 12.30 0.74 -1.96
CA GLY A 502 13.41 0.85 -2.90
C GLY A 502 13.68 2.29 -3.31
N GLU A 503 12.63 3.04 -3.66
CA GLU A 503 12.75 4.45 -4.04
C GLU A 503 13.19 5.33 -2.86
N MET A 504 12.62 5.11 -1.67
CA MET A 504 13.04 5.78 -0.43
C MET A 504 14.50 5.48 -0.08
N PHE A 505 14.92 4.21 -0.24
CA PHE A 505 16.28 3.74 0.03
C PHE A 505 17.28 4.38 -0.92
N GLY A 506 17.01 4.37 -2.22
CA GLY A 506 17.88 4.96 -3.23
C GLY A 506 18.03 6.46 -3.09
N SER A 507 16.95 7.14 -2.73
CA SER A 507 16.94 8.59 -2.48
C SER A 507 17.67 8.96 -1.19
N ALA A 508 17.82 8.01 -0.25
CA ALA A 508 18.50 8.25 1.02
C ALA A 508 20.03 8.26 0.91
N SER A 509 20.61 7.56 -0.07
CA SER A 509 22.06 7.48 -0.26
C SER A 509 22.43 7.10 -1.70
N ALA A 510 23.33 7.88 -2.29
CA ALA A 510 23.96 7.54 -3.58
C ALA A 510 25.03 6.43 -3.47
N LYS A 511 25.52 6.14 -2.25
CA LYS A 511 26.51 5.07 -2.04
C LYS A 511 25.87 3.69 -2.30
N PRO A 512 26.63 2.69 -2.77
CA PRO A 512 26.14 1.33 -3.02
C PRO A 512 26.00 0.52 -1.72
N LEU A 513 25.22 1.02 -0.76
CA LEU A 513 25.01 0.39 0.54
C LEU A 513 24.20 -0.90 0.41
N PHE A 514 23.19 -0.92 -0.47
CA PHE A 514 22.40 -2.13 -0.71
C PHE A 514 23.28 -3.26 -1.25
N GLU A 515 24.18 -2.98 -2.19
CA GLU A 515 25.10 -3.97 -2.73
C GLU A 515 26.10 -4.46 -1.68
N LYS A 516 26.57 -3.60 -0.78
CA LYS A 516 27.41 -4.04 0.35
C LYS A 516 26.65 -4.99 1.28
N ALA A 517 25.39 -4.68 1.58
CA ALA A 517 24.54 -5.54 2.39
C ALA A 517 24.27 -6.87 1.69
N ALA A 518 23.93 -6.85 0.40
CA ALA A 518 23.75 -8.05 -0.41
C ALA A 518 25.02 -8.91 -0.48
N LEU A 519 26.19 -8.31 -0.71
CA LEU A 519 27.48 -9.02 -0.66
C LEU A 519 27.70 -9.72 0.68
N THR A 520 27.39 -9.03 1.79
CA THR A 520 27.54 -9.58 3.14
C THR A 520 26.61 -10.77 3.37
N VAL A 521 25.36 -10.69 2.90
CA VAL A 521 24.43 -11.81 3.03
C VAL A 521 24.84 -12.97 2.13
N LEU A 522 25.21 -12.72 0.87
CA LEU A 522 25.57 -13.78 -0.08
C LEU A 522 26.84 -14.54 0.33
N ILE A 523 27.86 -13.85 0.86
CA ILE A 523 29.11 -14.49 1.30
C ILE A 523 28.91 -15.37 2.54
N ILE A 524 27.83 -15.17 3.30
CA ILE A 524 27.49 -15.98 4.46
C ILE A 524 26.53 -17.10 4.06
N VAL A 525 25.42 -16.76 3.40
CA VAL A 525 24.32 -17.70 3.14
C VAL A 525 24.69 -18.76 2.11
N LEU A 526 25.35 -18.39 1.00
CA LEU A 526 25.62 -19.36 -0.07
C LEU A 526 26.60 -20.46 0.37
N PRO A 527 27.73 -20.16 1.03
CA PRO A 527 28.59 -21.22 1.57
C PRO A 527 27.89 -22.08 2.61
N LEU A 528 27.09 -21.48 3.51
CA LEU A 528 26.36 -22.25 4.53
C LEU A 528 25.33 -23.19 3.90
N GLN A 529 24.62 -22.74 2.86
CA GLN A 529 23.66 -23.60 2.16
C GLN A 529 24.35 -24.73 1.39
N LEU A 530 25.47 -24.45 0.71
CA LEU A 530 26.25 -25.49 0.04
C LEU A 530 26.86 -26.49 1.03
N ALA A 531 27.38 -26.00 2.17
CA ALA A 531 27.89 -26.87 3.23
C ALA A 531 26.78 -27.77 3.78
N ALA A 532 25.60 -27.22 4.10
CA ALA A 532 24.46 -28.02 4.54
C ALA A 532 24.05 -29.05 3.47
N THR A 533 24.05 -28.65 2.20
CA THR A 533 23.75 -29.54 1.07
C THR A 533 24.67 -30.75 1.02
N TRP A 534 25.99 -30.52 1.12
CA TRP A 534 26.97 -31.60 1.05
C TRP A 534 27.02 -32.45 2.32
N LEU A 535 26.80 -31.85 3.49
CA LEU A 535 26.74 -32.59 4.77
C LEU A 535 25.55 -33.57 4.80
N GLU A 536 24.44 -33.22 4.16
CA GLU A 536 23.26 -34.08 4.02
C GLU A 536 23.40 -35.09 2.85
N GLY A 537 24.56 -35.12 2.18
CA GLY A 537 24.83 -36.03 1.07
C GLY A 537 24.10 -35.68 -0.24
N ALA A 538 23.52 -34.49 -0.35
CA ALA A 538 22.75 -34.06 -1.52
C ALA A 538 23.63 -33.36 -2.57
N THR A 539 23.31 -33.54 -3.85
CA THR A 539 23.96 -32.81 -4.95
C THR A 539 23.17 -31.54 -5.35
N PHE A 540 21.88 -31.51 -5.05
CA PHE A 540 21.01 -30.35 -5.24
C PHE A 540 20.95 -29.51 -3.97
N ALA A 541 20.82 -28.19 -4.13
CA ALA A 541 20.75 -27.28 -3.00
C ALA A 541 19.69 -27.77 -2.00
N TYR A 542 20.08 -27.99 -0.75
CA TYR A 542 19.20 -28.48 0.30
C TYR A 542 18.44 -27.30 0.94
N PRO A 543 17.15 -27.47 1.31
CA PRO A 543 16.35 -26.39 1.89
C PRO A 543 16.86 -25.96 3.27
N LYS A 544 17.22 -26.91 4.13
CA LYS A 544 17.51 -26.65 5.55
C LYS A 544 18.98 -26.26 5.74
N VAL A 545 19.20 -24.99 6.05
CA VAL A 545 20.49 -24.38 6.38
C VAL A 545 20.65 -24.37 7.90
N PHE A 546 21.05 -25.51 8.46
CA PHE A 546 21.23 -25.74 9.89
C PHE A 546 19.96 -25.47 10.71
N VAL A 547 19.75 -24.23 11.16
CA VAL A 547 18.70 -23.82 12.10
C VAL A 547 17.40 -23.40 11.39
N PHE A 548 17.47 -23.01 10.12
CA PHE A 548 16.29 -22.58 9.34
C PHE A 548 16.29 -23.18 7.94
N SER A 549 15.15 -23.12 7.27
CA SER A 549 14.98 -23.56 5.89
C SER A 549 14.70 -22.40 4.96
N ILE A 550 15.25 -22.46 3.74
CA ILE A 550 14.98 -21.50 2.68
C ILE A 550 13.76 -21.99 1.90
N TYR A 551 12.66 -21.26 2.02
CA TYR A 551 11.43 -21.59 1.29
C TYR A 551 11.64 -21.42 -0.22
N GLN A 552 11.21 -22.44 -0.98
CA GLN A 552 11.36 -22.50 -2.44
C GLN A 552 12.80 -22.23 -2.95
N HIS A 553 13.78 -22.78 -2.22
CA HIS A 553 15.22 -22.63 -2.43
C HIS A 553 15.73 -23.02 -3.84
N LEU A 554 15.05 -23.89 -4.58
CA LEU A 554 15.45 -24.26 -5.96
C LEU A 554 14.90 -23.30 -7.02
N GLN A 555 13.77 -22.64 -6.76
CA GLN A 555 13.08 -21.85 -7.77
C GLN A 555 13.32 -20.36 -7.61
N TYR A 556 12.98 -19.80 -6.44
CA TYR A 556 12.89 -18.35 -6.28
C TYR A 556 14.17 -17.72 -5.73
N PHE A 557 14.78 -18.35 -4.72
CA PHE A 557 16.02 -17.88 -4.12
C PHE A 557 17.18 -17.74 -5.13
N PRO A 558 17.44 -18.70 -6.05
CA PRO A 558 18.56 -18.61 -6.99
C PRO A 558 18.45 -17.43 -7.97
N MET A 559 17.23 -17.02 -8.31
CA MET A 559 17.04 -15.88 -9.23
C MET A 559 17.30 -14.55 -8.54
N VAL A 560 16.92 -14.45 -7.25
CA VAL A 560 17.34 -13.34 -6.40
C VAL A 560 18.87 -13.30 -6.30
N VAL A 561 19.52 -14.46 -6.09
CA VAL A 561 20.99 -14.57 -6.09
C VAL A 561 21.59 -14.09 -7.41
N ALA A 562 21.07 -14.52 -8.57
CA ALA A 562 21.56 -14.09 -9.88
C ALA A 562 21.46 -12.56 -10.10
N ALA A 563 20.33 -11.97 -9.70
CA ALA A 563 20.12 -10.53 -9.80
C ALA A 563 21.06 -9.75 -8.87
N LEU A 564 21.16 -10.16 -7.61
CA LEU A 564 22.04 -9.54 -6.62
C LEU A 564 23.51 -9.71 -6.98
N LEU A 565 23.92 -10.87 -7.49
CA LEU A 565 25.28 -11.13 -7.95
C LEU A 565 25.67 -10.16 -9.07
N THR A 566 24.76 -9.92 -10.02
CA THR A 566 24.96 -8.96 -11.11
C THR A 566 25.14 -7.53 -10.57
N MET A 567 24.28 -7.10 -9.65
CA MET A 567 24.40 -5.78 -9.00
C MET A 567 25.72 -5.65 -8.23
N VAL A 568 26.03 -6.63 -7.39
CA VAL A 568 27.20 -6.66 -6.51
C VAL A 568 28.49 -6.67 -7.34
N ALA A 569 28.58 -7.50 -8.38
CA ALA A 569 29.71 -7.54 -9.29
C ALA A 569 29.88 -6.22 -10.06
N MET A 570 28.81 -5.63 -10.59
CA MET A 570 28.90 -4.38 -11.35
C MET A 570 29.26 -3.18 -10.47
N SER A 571 28.59 -3.05 -9.31
CA SER A 571 28.69 -1.89 -8.42
C SER A 571 29.98 -1.86 -7.59
N LEU A 572 30.42 -3.01 -7.07
CA LEU A 572 31.50 -3.06 -6.07
C LEU A 572 32.88 -3.39 -6.66
N TRP A 573 32.96 -3.94 -7.88
CA TRP A 573 34.24 -4.25 -8.52
C TRP A 573 35.21 -3.05 -8.67
N PRO A 574 34.73 -1.84 -9.02
CA PRO A 574 35.57 -0.66 -9.11
C PRO A 574 36.10 -0.16 -7.75
N LEU A 575 35.44 -0.53 -6.64
CA LEU A 575 35.73 -0.02 -5.30
C LEU A 575 36.94 -0.73 -4.65
N ALA A 576 37.37 -0.20 -3.49
CA ALA A 576 38.56 -0.60 -2.73
C ALA A 576 38.82 -2.12 -2.65
N GLY A 577 40.10 -2.51 -2.66
CA GLY A 577 40.54 -3.90 -2.87
C GLY A 577 40.00 -4.96 -1.90
N GLY A 578 39.53 -4.60 -0.70
CA GLY A 578 38.87 -5.52 0.22
C GLY A 578 37.59 -6.14 -0.36
N LEU A 579 36.68 -5.30 -0.88
CA LEU A 579 35.41 -5.76 -1.47
C LEU A 579 35.65 -6.57 -2.75
N ARG A 580 36.67 -6.19 -3.54
CA ARG A 580 37.08 -6.94 -4.73
C ARG A 580 37.56 -8.36 -4.37
N ARG A 581 38.33 -8.53 -3.29
CA ARG A 581 38.74 -9.86 -2.82
C ARG A 581 37.54 -10.72 -2.43
N CYS A 582 36.54 -10.15 -1.76
CA CYS A 582 35.30 -10.87 -1.45
C CYS A 582 34.56 -11.30 -2.73
N LEU A 583 34.51 -10.46 -3.77
CA LEU A 583 33.90 -10.81 -5.06
C LEU A 583 34.60 -11.96 -5.78
N VAL A 584 35.94 -11.98 -5.74
CA VAL A 584 36.75 -13.05 -6.34
C VAL A 584 36.37 -14.40 -5.75
N VAL A 585 36.12 -14.46 -4.44
CA VAL A 585 35.68 -15.69 -3.75
C VAL A 585 34.21 -15.98 -4.00
N LEU A 586 33.35 -14.94 -3.94
CA LEU A 586 31.91 -15.11 -4.05
C LEU A 586 31.50 -15.64 -5.42
N LEU A 587 32.10 -15.15 -6.51
CA LEU A 587 31.67 -15.46 -7.88
C LEU A 587 31.66 -16.97 -8.20
N PRO A 588 32.76 -17.73 -7.96
CA PRO A 588 32.75 -19.19 -8.13
C PRO A 588 31.73 -19.89 -7.23
N VAL A 589 31.66 -19.50 -5.95
CA VAL A 589 30.71 -20.09 -5.00
C VAL A 589 29.26 -19.87 -5.44
N SER A 590 28.92 -18.68 -5.91
CA SER A 590 27.60 -18.38 -6.45
C SER A 590 27.29 -19.20 -7.70
N MET A 591 28.24 -19.40 -8.60
CA MET A 591 28.00 -20.23 -9.79
C MET A 591 27.80 -21.71 -9.45
N VAL A 592 28.53 -22.24 -8.46
CA VAL A 592 28.31 -23.59 -7.92
C VAL A 592 26.92 -23.69 -7.29
N HIS A 593 26.51 -22.71 -6.49
CA HIS A 593 25.17 -22.65 -5.91
C HIS A 593 24.06 -22.60 -6.96
N LEU A 594 24.21 -21.74 -7.97
CA LEU A 594 23.24 -21.64 -9.07
C LEU A 594 23.14 -22.95 -9.86
N ALA A 595 24.26 -23.64 -10.11
CA ALA A 595 24.26 -24.96 -10.71
C ALA A 595 23.55 -26.00 -9.82
N ALA A 596 23.83 -26.01 -8.51
CA ALA A 596 23.17 -26.88 -7.53
C ALA A 596 21.65 -26.64 -7.42
N SER A 597 21.18 -25.43 -7.77
CA SER A 597 19.75 -25.13 -7.76
C SER A 597 18.96 -25.66 -8.95
N MET A 598 19.64 -26.09 -10.03
CA MET A 598 19.04 -26.54 -11.30
C MET A 598 18.12 -25.50 -12.00
N SER A 599 18.15 -24.24 -11.57
CA SER A 599 17.33 -23.18 -12.18
C SER A 599 18.01 -22.61 -13.41
N ILE A 600 17.64 -23.12 -14.60
CA ILE A 600 18.16 -22.68 -15.90
C ILE A 600 18.02 -21.15 -16.07
N SER A 601 16.88 -20.58 -15.66
CA SER A 601 16.66 -19.13 -15.76
C SER A 601 17.58 -18.31 -14.83
N ALA A 602 17.96 -18.85 -13.67
CA ALA A 602 18.90 -18.21 -12.75
C ALA A 602 20.33 -18.26 -13.30
N VAL A 603 20.74 -19.43 -13.82
CA VAL A 603 22.05 -19.59 -14.48
C VAL A 603 22.15 -18.67 -15.69
N ALA A 604 21.16 -18.67 -16.59
CA ALA A 604 21.14 -17.79 -17.76
C ALA A 604 21.16 -16.31 -17.39
N GLY A 605 20.40 -15.91 -16.36
CA GLY A 605 20.39 -14.55 -15.83
C GLY A 605 21.76 -14.13 -15.28
N ALA A 606 22.39 -14.98 -14.48
CA ALA A 606 23.72 -14.73 -13.95
C ALA A 606 24.76 -14.64 -15.08
N LEU A 607 24.78 -15.59 -16.02
CA LEU A 607 25.68 -15.56 -17.17
C LEU A 607 25.51 -14.28 -17.99
N GLY A 608 24.28 -13.89 -18.31
CA GLY A 608 23.98 -12.65 -19.02
C GLY A 608 24.50 -11.42 -18.27
N GLY A 609 24.25 -11.34 -16.95
CA GLY A 609 24.76 -10.26 -16.10
C GLY A 609 26.28 -10.20 -16.06
N LEU A 610 26.95 -11.34 -15.84
CA LEU A 610 28.41 -11.44 -15.79
C LEU A 610 29.07 -11.10 -17.14
N LEU A 611 28.46 -11.47 -18.27
CA LEU A 611 28.93 -11.07 -19.60
C LEU A 611 28.92 -9.56 -19.78
N VAL A 612 27.88 -8.87 -19.28
CA VAL A 612 27.84 -7.39 -19.32
C VAL A 612 28.91 -6.77 -18.42
N VAL A 613 29.10 -7.32 -17.21
CA VAL A 613 30.19 -6.88 -16.30
C VAL A 613 31.56 -7.05 -16.96
N MET A 614 31.80 -8.22 -17.57
CA MET A 614 33.04 -8.51 -18.29
C MET A 614 33.24 -7.56 -19.47
N GLY A 615 32.22 -7.37 -20.31
CA GLY A 615 32.29 -6.49 -21.48
C GLY A 615 32.59 -5.04 -21.10
N ARG A 616 32.02 -4.55 -19.98
CA ARG A 616 32.31 -3.20 -19.47
C ARG A 616 33.74 -3.06 -18.98
N HIS A 617 34.22 -3.97 -18.14
CA HIS A 617 35.60 -3.90 -17.62
C HIS A 617 36.65 -4.14 -18.69
N TRP A 618 36.32 -4.95 -19.70
CA TRP A 618 37.16 -5.09 -20.89
C TRP A 618 37.36 -3.76 -21.61
N ARG A 619 36.29 -2.97 -21.81
CA ARG A 619 36.36 -1.66 -22.47
C ARG A 619 37.15 -0.62 -21.66
N LEU A 620 37.08 -0.66 -20.33
CA LEU A 620 37.73 0.33 -19.46
C LEU A 620 39.21 0.01 -19.15
N GLY A 621 39.76 -1.13 -19.60
CA GLY A 621 41.17 -1.50 -19.48
C GLY A 621 41.67 -1.85 -18.07
N ALA A 622 41.06 -1.31 -17.01
CA ALA A 622 41.42 -1.55 -15.63
C ALA A 622 41.07 -3.00 -15.20
N ALA A 623 42.07 -3.74 -14.72
CA ALA A 623 41.93 -5.12 -14.21
C ALA A 623 41.37 -6.16 -15.20
N ARG A 624 41.50 -5.93 -16.51
CA ARG A 624 40.99 -6.81 -17.58
C ARG A 624 41.38 -8.28 -17.44
N ARG A 625 42.66 -8.56 -17.11
CA ARG A 625 43.16 -9.93 -16.92
C ARG A 625 42.52 -10.59 -15.70
N LEU A 626 42.47 -9.87 -14.57
CA LEU A 626 41.88 -10.37 -13.34
C LEU A 626 40.39 -10.65 -13.51
N SER A 627 39.63 -9.74 -14.13
CA SER A 627 38.20 -9.96 -14.38
C SER A 627 38.00 -11.20 -15.24
N LEU A 628 38.75 -11.36 -16.32
CA LEU A 628 38.64 -12.53 -17.20
C LEU A 628 38.96 -13.84 -16.48
N VAL A 629 40.03 -13.87 -15.68
CA VAL A 629 40.40 -15.05 -14.89
C VAL A 629 39.31 -15.40 -13.88
N VAL A 630 38.75 -14.40 -13.19
CA VAL A 630 37.69 -14.62 -12.19
C VAL A 630 36.40 -15.11 -12.86
N PHE A 631 35.99 -14.52 -13.98
CA PHE A 631 34.82 -14.98 -14.73
C PHE A 631 35.03 -16.39 -15.28
N ALA A 632 36.19 -16.68 -15.88
CA ALA A 632 36.52 -18.02 -16.34
C ALA A 632 36.49 -19.02 -15.17
N SER A 633 37.06 -18.66 -14.01
CA SER A 633 37.03 -19.53 -12.83
C SER A 633 35.61 -19.80 -12.33
N ALA A 634 34.72 -18.80 -12.39
CA ALA A 634 33.33 -18.96 -11.97
C ALA A 634 32.54 -19.85 -12.94
N LEU A 635 32.78 -19.69 -14.25
CA LEU A 635 32.21 -20.56 -15.28
C LEU A 635 32.70 -21.99 -15.14
N CYS A 636 34.01 -22.20 -14.99
CA CYS A 636 34.60 -23.51 -14.78
C CYS A 636 34.08 -24.17 -13.48
N ALA A 637 33.92 -23.41 -12.40
CA ALA A 637 33.38 -23.93 -11.14
C ALA A 637 31.93 -24.39 -11.30
N GLY A 638 31.06 -23.57 -11.89
CA GLY A 638 29.66 -23.93 -12.12
C GLY A 638 29.50 -25.09 -13.10
N ALA A 639 30.22 -25.07 -14.23
CA ALA A 639 30.19 -26.14 -15.23
C ALA A 639 30.79 -27.45 -14.70
N GLY A 640 31.89 -27.36 -13.95
CA GLY A 640 32.52 -28.50 -13.29
C GLY A 640 31.58 -29.14 -12.27
N TYR A 641 30.90 -28.34 -11.44
CA TYR A 641 29.89 -28.84 -10.52
C TYR A 641 28.75 -29.54 -11.26
N ALA A 642 28.17 -28.90 -12.29
CA ALA A 642 27.10 -29.49 -13.08
C ALA A 642 27.52 -30.81 -13.76
N ALA A 643 28.74 -30.88 -14.30
CA ALA A 643 29.28 -32.10 -14.91
C ALA A 643 29.50 -33.21 -13.87
N LEU A 644 30.04 -32.90 -12.70
CA LEU A 644 30.24 -33.86 -11.61
C LEU A 644 28.90 -34.40 -11.10
N THR A 645 27.89 -33.55 -10.94
CA THR A 645 26.52 -33.97 -10.59
C THR A 645 25.91 -34.84 -11.68
N ALA A 646 25.98 -34.43 -12.95
CA ALA A 646 25.41 -35.17 -14.07
C ALA A 646 26.06 -36.55 -14.28
N SER A 647 27.37 -36.67 -13.99
CA SER A 647 28.10 -37.94 -14.07
C SER A 647 27.82 -38.90 -12.90
N GLY A 648 27.16 -38.45 -11.84
CA GLY A 648 27.00 -39.21 -10.59
C GLY A 648 28.28 -39.34 -9.75
N ALA A 649 29.41 -38.78 -10.20
CA ALA A 649 30.65 -38.79 -9.44
C ALA A 649 30.48 -38.05 -8.10
N LEU A 650 29.77 -36.91 -8.10
CA LEU A 650 29.55 -36.12 -6.88
C LEU A 650 28.68 -36.87 -5.86
N SER A 651 27.59 -37.51 -6.29
CA SER A 651 26.72 -38.28 -5.39
C SER A 651 27.46 -39.48 -4.79
N THR A 652 28.27 -40.17 -5.60
CA THR A 652 29.13 -41.28 -5.12
C THR A 652 30.16 -40.83 -4.09
N LEU A 653 30.73 -39.63 -4.26
CA LEU A 653 31.69 -39.05 -3.31
C LEU A 653 31.02 -38.61 -2.00
N LEU A 654 29.84 -38.02 -2.08
CA LEU A 654 29.13 -37.48 -0.91
C LEU A 654 28.46 -38.58 -0.08
N ASN A 655 27.95 -39.62 -0.72
CA ASN A 655 27.30 -40.73 -0.02
C ASN A 655 27.61 -42.09 -0.68
N PRO A 656 28.74 -42.73 -0.31
CA PRO A 656 29.18 -44.00 -0.90
C PRO A 656 28.27 -45.19 -0.59
N GLN A 657 27.43 -45.07 0.45
CA GLN A 657 26.58 -46.16 0.96
C GLN A 657 25.10 -46.00 0.62
N ALA A 658 24.66 -44.81 0.19
CA ALA A 658 23.31 -44.64 -0.31
C ALA A 658 23.17 -45.28 -1.69
N ALA A 659 22.25 -46.23 -1.81
CA ALA A 659 21.71 -46.58 -3.11
C ALA A 659 21.19 -45.29 -3.81
N PRO A 660 21.12 -45.21 -5.15
CA PRO A 660 20.66 -44.02 -5.89
C PRO A 660 19.15 -43.69 -5.70
N LEU A 661 18.56 -44.06 -4.56
CA LEU A 661 17.14 -44.26 -4.35
C LEU A 661 16.34 -42.99 -3.98
N GLU A 662 16.94 -41.92 -3.45
CA GLU A 662 16.18 -40.68 -3.15
C GLU A 662 16.20 -39.65 -4.28
N GLU A 663 17.27 -39.60 -5.07
CA GLU A 663 17.43 -38.67 -6.20
C GLU A 663 16.50 -39.02 -7.38
N MET A 664 16.22 -40.32 -7.58
CA MET A 664 15.16 -40.81 -8.47
C MET A 664 13.77 -40.42 -7.96
N SER A 665 13.48 -40.57 -6.66
CA SER A 665 12.16 -40.21 -6.09
C SER A 665 11.80 -38.73 -6.25
N TRP A 666 12.80 -37.85 -6.39
CA TRP A 666 12.62 -36.43 -6.70
C TRP A 666 12.22 -36.20 -8.15
N ARG A 667 12.93 -36.81 -9.13
CA ARG A 667 12.49 -36.80 -10.54
C ARG A 667 11.07 -37.33 -10.62
N THR A 668 10.80 -38.44 -9.93
CA THR A 668 9.48 -39.04 -9.86
C THR A 668 8.47 -38.19 -9.08
N LYS A 669 8.81 -37.36 -8.09
CA LYS A 669 7.82 -36.48 -7.41
C LYS A 669 7.56 -35.17 -8.16
N VAL A 670 8.56 -34.65 -8.86
CA VAL A 670 8.37 -33.54 -9.82
C VAL A 670 7.59 -34.02 -11.03
N GLU A 671 7.86 -35.23 -11.52
CA GLU A 671 7.09 -35.92 -12.56
C GLU A 671 5.70 -36.31 -12.04
N VAL A 672 5.54 -36.93 -10.87
CA VAL A 672 4.24 -37.37 -10.30
C VAL A 672 3.34 -36.20 -9.89
N ALA A 673 3.91 -35.07 -9.44
CA ALA A 673 3.14 -33.84 -9.25
C ALA A 673 2.64 -33.25 -10.60
N ASP A 674 3.29 -33.59 -11.72
CA ASP A 674 2.82 -33.35 -13.09
C ASP A 674 1.95 -34.52 -13.65
N GLU A 675 2.06 -35.77 -13.14
CA GLU A 675 1.35 -36.97 -13.62
C GLU A 675 -0.12 -37.08 -13.17
N GLY A 676 -0.63 -36.11 -12.38
CA GLY A 676 -2.07 -35.88 -12.29
C GLY A 676 -2.70 -35.56 -13.67
N SER A 677 -1.87 -35.23 -14.67
CA SER A 677 -2.22 -35.15 -16.08
C SER A 677 -1.24 -36.01 -16.91
N ALA A 678 -1.69 -37.18 -17.35
CA ALA A 678 -0.90 -38.14 -18.11
C ALA A 678 -0.41 -37.58 -19.47
N SER A 679 0.85 -37.11 -19.56
CA SER A 679 1.66 -37.21 -20.78
C SER A 679 3.15 -36.87 -20.52
N PRO A 680 4.10 -37.74 -20.90
CA PRO A 680 5.52 -37.48 -20.65
C PRO A 680 6.13 -36.60 -21.76
N LEU A 681 7.05 -35.72 -21.36
CA LEU A 681 7.98 -34.95 -22.22
C LEU A 681 7.34 -33.94 -23.19
N ARG A 682 6.94 -32.75 -22.71
CA ARG A 682 6.83 -31.59 -23.61
C ARG A 682 7.23 -30.26 -22.97
N VAL A 683 8.18 -29.61 -23.63
CA VAL A 683 8.34 -28.13 -23.68
C VAL A 683 7.02 -27.43 -24.12
N SER A 684 5.93 -28.15 -24.42
CA SER A 684 4.59 -27.59 -24.63
C SER A 684 3.85 -27.25 -23.34
N GLY A 685 4.19 -27.82 -22.18
CA GLY A 685 3.38 -27.68 -20.96
C GLY A 685 3.16 -26.21 -20.54
N TRP A 686 4.22 -25.40 -20.41
CA TRP A 686 4.13 -23.96 -20.11
C TRP A 686 3.38 -23.13 -21.18
N LEU A 687 3.52 -23.49 -22.45
CA LEU A 687 2.75 -22.88 -23.54
C LEU A 687 1.26 -23.21 -23.41
N ASP A 688 0.91 -24.38 -22.92
CA ASP A 688 -0.48 -24.78 -22.67
C ASP A 688 -1.09 -23.98 -21.50
N TYR A 689 -0.33 -23.75 -20.42
CA TYR A 689 -0.72 -22.78 -19.37
C TYR A 689 -0.94 -21.39 -19.97
N TRP A 690 0.01 -20.85 -20.73
CA TRP A 690 -0.13 -19.52 -21.32
C TRP A 690 -1.32 -19.43 -22.26
N ARG A 691 -1.57 -20.45 -23.08
CA ARG A 691 -2.72 -20.52 -23.97
C ARG A 691 -4.03 -20.50 -23.19
N PHE A 692 -4.13 -21.27 -22.11
CA PHE A 692 -5.31 -21.26 -21.24
C PHE A 692 -5.59 -19.87 -20.66
N TYR A 693 -4.59 -19.25 -20.01
CA TYR A 693 -4.78 -17.93 -19.40
C TYR A 693 -5.00 -16.83 -20.46
N ALA A 694 -4.27 -16.86 -21.58
CA ALA A 694 -4.46 -15.90 -22.67
C ALA A 694 -5.83 -16.03 -23.31
N ALA A 695 -6.32 -17.27 -23.52
CA ALA A 695 -7.67 -17.53 -24.02
C ALA A 695 -8.74 -16.97 -23.08
N GLY A 696 -8.61 -17.17 -21.76
CA GLY A 696 -9.55 -16.60 -20.79
C GLY A 696 -9.52 -15.06 -20.79
N VAL A 697 -8.34 -14.44 -20.91
CA VAL A 697 -8.23 -12.97 -20.99
C VAL A 697 -9.00 -12.41 -22.19
N ILE A 698 -9.00 -13.09 -23.33
CA ILE A 698 -9.67 -12.64 -24.56
C ILE A 698 -11.10 -13.20 -24.72
N GLU A 699 -11.58 -13.98 -23.76
CA GLU A 699 -12.90 -14.64 -23.82
C GLU A 699 -14.06 -13.63 -23.91
N SER A 700 -13.95 -12.52 -23.17
CA SER A 700 -14.95 -11.45 -23.21
C SER A 700 -14.36 -10.08 -22.88
N PRO A 701 -14.99 -8.96 -23.32
CA PRO A 701 -14.56 -7.61 -22.92
C PRO A 701 -14.56 -7.41 -21.41
N ARG A 702 -15.49 -8.06 -20.67
CA ARG A 702 -15.54 -8.01 -19.20
C ARG A 702 -14.32 -8.70 -18.60
N ALA A 703 -13.98 -9.92 -19.03
CA ALA A 703 -12.81 -10.65 -18.56
C ALA A 703 -11.51 -9.91 -18.90
N PHE A 704 -11.42 -9.34 -20.10
CA PHE A 704 -10.28 -8.52 -20.51
C PHE A 704 -10.06 -7.30 -19.61
N LEU A 705 -11.13 -6.55 -19.31
CA LEU A 705 -11.04 -5.29 -18.57
C LEU A 705 -10.98 -5.47 -17.04
N LEU A 706 -11.76 -6.40 -16.49
CA LEU A 706 -12.00 -6.58 -15.05
C LEU A 706 -11.51 -7.92 -14.48
N GLY A 707 -11.08 -8.86 -15.33
CA GLY A 707 -10.65 -10.19 -14.93
C GLY A 707 -11.81 -11.15 -14.65
N HIS A 708 -11.45 -12.34 -14.15
CA HIS A 708 -12.39 -13.44 -13.88
C HIS A 708 -12.92 -13.41 -12.45
N VAL A 709 -14.15 -13.90 -12.26
CA VAL A 709 -14.82 -14.00 -10.95
C VAL A 709 -14.04 -14.87 -9.98
N MET A 710 -13.68 -16.08 -10.42
CA MET A 710 -12.95 -17.04 -9.61
C MET A 710 -11.51 -17.17 -10.10
N PRO A 711 -10.54 -17.29 -9.18
CA PRO A 711 -9.23 -17.83 -9.52
C PRO A 711 -9.39 -19.22 -10.13
N THR A 712 -8.44 -19.60 -11.00
CA THR A 712 -8.39 -20.94 -11.58
C THR A 712 -8.30 -22.02 -10.51
N ASP A 713 -8.89 -23.20 -10.76
CA ASP A 713 -8.69 -24.36 -9.89
C ASP A 713 -7.20 -24.71 -9.86
N ARG A 714 -6.62 -24.57 -8.68
CA ARG A 714 -5.17 -24.74 -8.47
C ARG A 714 -4.70 -26.17 -8.64
N LYS A 715 -5.62 -27.15 -8.64
CA LYS A 715 -5.29 -28.55 -8.93
C LYS A 715 -4.88 -28.75 -10.40
N PHE A 716 -5.50 -28.01 -11.31
CA PHE A 716 -5.25 -28.13 -12.75
C PHE A 716 -4.36 -27.00 -13.27
N TYR A 717 -4.62 -25.76 -12.82
CA TYR A 717 -3.89 -24.57 -13.24
C TYR A 717 -3.49 -23.72 -12.02
N PRO A 718 -2.41 -24.10 -11.29
CA PRO A 718 -1.98 -23.39 -10.09
C PRO A 718 -1.55 -21.94 -10.34
N SER A 719 -0.97 -21.65 -11.51
CA SER A 719 -0.65 -20.29 -11.96
C SER A 719 -0.31 -20.25 -13.45
N ALA A 720 -0.33 -19.05 -14.05
CA ALA A 720 0.05 -18.85 -15.45
C ALA A 720 1.55 -19.06 -15.73
N ARG A 721 2.39 -19.24 -14.70
CA ARG A 721 3.86 -19.18 -14.80
C ARG A 721 4.35 -17.89 -15.50
N ASN A 722 3.55 -16.83 -15.45
CA ASN A 722 3.84 -15.51 -15.95
C ASN A 722 3.07 -14.53 -15.07
N TYR A 723 3.77 -13.69 -14.33
CA TYR A 723 3.15 -12.77 -13.37
C TYR A 723 2.15 -11.83 -14.03
N TRP A 724 2.51 -11.29 -15.19
CA TRP A 724 1.71 -10.29 -15.88
C TRP A 724 0.43 -10.90 -16.44
N LEU A 725 0.53 -12.10 -17.01
CA LEU A 725 -0.62 -12.85 -17.51
C LEU A 725 -1.53 -13.32 -16.36
N ASP A 726 -0.95 -13.77 -15.25
CA ASP A 726 -1.71 -14.17 -14.05
C ASP A 726 -2.48 -12.97 -13.47
N ALA A 727 -1.82 -11.81 -13.33
CA ALA A 727 -2.47 -10.60 -12.85
C ALA A 727 -3.58 -10.12 -13.80
N TRP A 728 -3.33 -10.18 -15.11
CA TRP A 728 -4.32 -9.78 -16.12
C TRP A 728 -5.55 -10.68 -16.08
N TYR A 729 -5.37 -11.99 -16.02
CA TYR A 729 -6.48 -12.94 -15.95
C TYR A 729 -7.36 -12.70 -14.71
N ASN A 730 -6.75 -12.44 -13.55
CA ASN A 730 -7.48 -12.32 -12.29
C ASN A 730 -8.09 -10.93 -12.04
N PHE A 731 -7.42 -9.85 -12.43
CA PHE A 731 -7.83 -8.46 -12.12
C PHE A 731 -8.12 -7.60 -13.37
N GLY A 732 -7.83 -8.09 -14.57
CA GLY A 732 -8.08 -7.37 -15.80
C GLY A 732 -7.01 -6.32 -16.16
N ALA A 733 -7.08 -5.82 -17.39
CA ALA A 733 -6.13 -4.86 -17.94
C ALA A 733 -6.17 -3.51 -17.19
N ILE A 734 -7.35 -3.08 -16.73
CA ILE A 734 -7.53 -1.79 -16.05
C ILE A 734 -6.69 -1.77 -14.77
N ALA A 735 -6.74 -2.86 -14.01
CA ALA A 735 -6.03 -3.00 -12.75
C ALA A 735 -4.50 -2.93 -12.90
N LEU A 736 -3.98 -3.43 -14.03
CA LEU A 736 -2.55 -3.42 -14.36
C LEU A 736 -2.03 -2.08 -14.90
N LEU A 737 -2.92 -1.19 -15.34
CA LEU A 737 -2.55 0.05 -16.02
C LEU A 737 -1.52 0.90 -15.24
N PRO A 738 -1.64 1.13 -13.91
CA PRO A 738 -0.65 1.94 -13.19
C PRO A 738 0.76 1.34 -13.20
N LEU A 739 0.87 0.00 -13.13
CA LEU A 739 2.17 -0.69 -13.20
C LEU A 739 2.75 -0.67 -14.61
N ILE A 740 1.91 -0.83 -15.64
CA ILE A 740 2.34 -0.74 -17.04
C ILE A 740 2.85 0.67 -17.35
N ILE A 741 2.14 1.71 -16.88
CA ILE A 741 2.59 3.10 -17.01
C ILE A 741 3.93 3.31 -16.31
N LEU A 742 4.08 2.82 -15.07
CA LEU A 742 5.35 2.92 -14.35
C LEU A 742 6.50 2.20 -15.07
N LEU A 743 6.22 1.02 -15.65
CA LEU A 743 7.21 0.27 -16.43
C LEU A 743 7.63 1.05 -17.69
N ALA A 744 6.66 1.61 -18.42
CA ALA A 744 6.92 2.45 -19.59
C ALA A 744 7.71 3.73 -19.24
N LEU A 745 7.42 4.35 -18.10
CA LEU A 745 8.20 5.49 -17.60
C LEU A 745 9.63 5.07 -17.24
N THR A 746 9.80 3.92 -16.58
CA THR A 746 11.12 3.39 -16.22
C THR A 746 11.96 3.13 -17.47
N THR A 747 11.40 2.45 -18.47
CA THR A 747 12.11 2.16 -19.73
C THR A 747 12.44 3.44 -20.50
N ARG A 748 11.51 4.40 -20.54
CA ARG A 748 11.76 5.73 -21.11
C ARG A 748 12.92 6.45 -20.40
N LEU A 749 12.97 6.42 -19.06
CA LEU A 749 14.06 7.04 -18.29
C LEU A 749 15.40 6.36 -18.56
N ILE A 750 15.45 5.03 -18.62
CA ILE A 750 16.67 4.29 -19.00
C ILE A 750 17.13 4.70 -20.40
N TRP A 751 16.21 4.80 -21.36
CA TRP A 751 16.52 5.14 -22.74
C TRP A 751 17.02 6.59 -22.90
N GLN A 752 16.34 7.53 -22.25
CA GLN A 752 16.68 8.96 -22.27
C GLN A 752 18.03 9.23 -21.60
N ARG A 753 18.38 8.49 -20.55
CA ARG A 753 19.63 8.64 -19.78
C ARG A 753 20.65 7.54 -20.08
N ARG A 754 20.54 6.87 -21.24
CA ARG A 754 21.31 5.65 -21.55
C ARG A 754 22.81 5.87 -21.43
N SER A 755 23.32 7.03 -21.85
CA SER A 755 24.75 7.32 -21.79
C SER A 755 25.26 7.34 -20.35
N SER A 756 24.55 8.07 -19.48
CA SER A 756 24.77 8.15 -18.05
C SER A 756 24.58 6.80 -17.35
N VAL A 757 23.56 6.01 -17.74
CA VAL A 757 23.33 4.65 -17.22
C VAL A 757 24.49 3.72 -17.54
N PHE A 758 25.04 3.75 -18.76
CA PHE A 758 26.19 2.91 -19.12
C PHE A 758 27.49 3.35 -18.44
N ALA A 759 27.63 4.65 -18.18
CA ALA A 759 28.80 5.20 -17.48
C ALA A 759 28.83 4.75 -16.01
N GLU A 760 27.71 4.88 -15.30
CA GLU A 760 27.60 4.62 -13.87
C GLU A 760 27.40 3.12 -13.54
N PRO A 761 28.40 2.42 -12.95
CA PRO A 761 28.32 0.98 -12.68
C PRO A 761 27.12 0.62 -11.80
N VAL A 762 26.86 1.45 -10.80
CA VAL A 762 25.83 1.24 -9.79
C VAL A 762 24.44 1.25 -10.42
N VAL A 763 24.19 2.21 -11.32
CA VAL A 763 22.90 2.32 -12.03
C VAL A 763 22.77 1.20 -13.06
N LEU A 764 23.82 0.92 -13.83
CA LEU A 764 23.83 -0.16 -14.82
C LEU A 764 23.52 -1.53 -14.19
N GLY A 765 24.18 -1.85 -13.06
CA GLY A 765 23.96 -3.10 -12.35
C GLY A 765 22.51 -3.26 -11.89
N THR A 766 21.90 -2.17 -11.41
CA THR A 766 20.49 -2.17 -10.98
C THR A 766 19.55 -2.29 -12.17
N ALA A 767 19.85 -1.61 -13.27
CA ALA A 767 19.04 -1.66 -14.49
C ALA A 767 19.00 -3.08 -15.06
N ILE A 768 20.15 -3.76 -15.14
CA ILE A 768 20.23 -5.15 -15.62
C ILE A 768 19.46 -6.08 -14.69
N ALA A 769 19.64 -5.96 -13.37
CA ALA A 769 18.93 -6.77 -12.39
C ALA A 769 17.41 -6.55 -12.45
N ALA A 770 16.95 -5.31 -12.54
CA ALA A 770 15.53 -4.99 -12.66
C ALA A 770 14.93 -5.53 -13.95
N VAL A 771 15.60 -5.35 -15.10
CA VAL A 771 15.13 -5.88 -16.40
C VAL A 771 15.08 -7.41 -16.37
N TYR A 772 16.11 -8.05 -15.82
CA TYR A 772 16.14 -9.50 -15.66
C TYR A 772 14.96 -10.00 -14.83
N LEU A 773 14.72 -9.39 -13.66
CA LEU A 773 13.63 -9.83 -12.78
C LEU A 773 12.25 -9.51 -13.39
N LEU A 774 12.00 -8.28 -13.84
CA LEU A 774 10.68 -7.83 -14.31
C LEU A 774 10.24 -8.48 -15.63
N LEU A 775 11.17 -8.64 -16.57
CA LEU A 775 10.87 -9.06 -17.95
C LEU A 775 11.40 -10.45 -18.29
N GLY A 776 12.56 -10.85 -17.75
CA GLY A 776 13.10 -12.19 -18.01
C GLY A 776 12.40 -13.23 -17.14
N GLU A 777 12.57 -13.10 -15.84
CA GLU A 777 12.11 -14.09 -14.86
C GLU A 777 10.59 -14.12 -14.73
N ASN A 778 9.95 -12.95 -14.57
CA ASN A 778 8.51 -12.88 -14.33
C ASN A 778 7.65 -13.15 -15.58
N MET A 779 8.29 -13.33 -16.75
CA MET A 779 7.63 -13.95 -17.90
C MET A 779 7.58 -15.47 -17.76
N LEU A 780 8.59 -16.10 -17.18
CA LEU A 780 8.74 -17.56 -17.13
C LEU A 780 8.23 -18.19 -15.82
N LYS A 781 8.06 -17.36 -14.78
CA LYS A 781 7.60 -17.74 -13.44
C LYS A 781 6.76 -16.63 -12.82
N VAL A 782 6.15 -16.91 -11.68
CA VAL A 782 5.31 -15.94 -10.94
C VAL A 782 6.06 -15.41 -9.71
N GLY A 783 7.33 -15.02 -9.90
CA GLY A 783 8.21 -14.57 -8.83
C GLY A 783 7.66 -13.39 -8.04
N MET A 784 7.05 -12.41 -8.70
CA MET A 784 6.53 -11.21 -8.05
C MET A 784 5.29 -11.44 -7.15
N ARG A 785 4.62 -12.59 -7.24
CA ARG A 785 3.50 -12.97 -6.36
C ARG A 785 3.98 -13.63 -5.06
N GLN A 786 5.19 -14.20 -5.08
CA GLN A 786 5.78 -14.79 -3.88
C GLN A 786 6.39 -13.68 -3.01
N PRO A 787 6.08 -13.61 -1.70
CA PRO A 787 6.49 -12.49 -0.86
C PRO A 787 7.99 -12.18 -0.91
N TYR A 788 8.86 -13.18 -0.80
CA TYR A 788 10.31 -12.95 -0.75
C TYR A 788 10.90 -12.42 -2.08
N PRO A 789 10.85 -13.17 -3.19
CA PRO A 789 11.38 -12.69 -4.47
C PRO A 789 10.63 -11.47 -5.01
N GLY A 790 9.33 -11.33 -4.74
CA GLY A 790 8.55 -10.17 -5.13
C GLY A 790 9.00 -8.90 -4.42
N ILE A 791 9.19 -8.94 -3.09
CA ILE A 791 9.68 -7.77 -2.32
C ILE A 791 11.03 -7.32 -2.87
N ILE A 792 11.95 -8.25 -3.15
CA ILE A 792 13.26 -7.92 -3.73
C ILE A 792 13.14 -7.34 -5.13
N THR A 793 12.27 -7.91 -5.99
CA THR A 793 12.06 -7.42 -7.36
C THR A 793 11.52 -6.00 -7.37
N PHE A 794 10.44 -5.75 -6.63
CA PHE A 794 9.88 -4.41 -6.51
C PHE A 794 10.85 -3.45 -5.83
N PHE A 795 11.60 -3.88 -4.81
CA PHE A 795 12.64 -3.06 -4.18
C PHE A 795 13.74 -2.65 -5.16
N ILE A 796 14.27 -3.57 -5.96
CA ILE A 796 15.29 -3.26 -6.98
C ILE A 796 14.72 -2.31 -8.03
N TRP A 797 13.44 -2.47 -8.41
CA TRP A 797 12.77 -1.55 -9.33
C TRP A 797 12.64 -0.14 -8.74
N GLY A 798 12.21 0.00 -7.48
CA GLY A 798 12.15 1.28 -6.78
C GLY A 798 13.52 1.93 -6.64
N LEU A 799 14.53 1.14 -6.30
CA LEU A 799 15.92 1.58 -6.21
C LEU A 799 16.44 2.10 -7.55
N LEU A 800 16.07 1.45 -8.66
CA LEU A 800 16.39 1.90 -10.00
C LEU A 800 15.74 3.25 -10.31
N LEU A 801 14.47 3.45 -9.97
CA LEU A 801 13.76 4.72 -10.19
C LEU A 801 14.45 5.88 -9.46
N ALA A 802 14.79 5.69 -8.18
CA ALA A 802 15.52 6.71 -7.42
C ALA A 802 16.88 7.04 -8.04
N ARG A 803 17.64 6.01 -8.45
CA ARG A 803 18.95 6.18 -9.09
C ARG A 803 18.86 6.85 -10.45
N LEU A 804 17.87 6.47 -11.25
CA LEU A 804 17.61 7.10 -12.55
C LEU A 804 17.29 8.57 -12.33
N SER A 805 16.38 8.92 -11.43
CA SER A 805 15.97 10.31 -11.13
C SER A 805 17.15 11.19 -10.67
N ALA A 806 18.11 10.63 -9.94
CA ALA A 806 19.30 11.33 -9.47
C ALA A 806 20.33 11.66 -10.56
N LEU A 807 20.27 11.01 -11.74
CA LEU A 807 21.17 11.32 -12.85
C LEU A 807 20.86 12.71 -13.46
N ALA A 808 21.87 13.41 -13.98
CA ALA A 808 21.66 14.62 -14.76
C ALA A 808 21.02 14.27 -16.12
N PRO A 809 20.15 15.12 -16.69
CA PRO A 809 19.64 14.93 -18.04
C PRO A 809 20.75 15.12 -19.09
N ASP A 810 20.84 14.20 -20.05
CA ASP A 810 21.88 14.17 -21.10
C ASP A 810 21.94 15.47 -21.94
N HIS A 811 20.89 16.29 -21.98
CA HIS A 811 20.85 17.56 -22.72
C HIS A 811 21.76 18.67 -22.14
N ALA A 812 22.13 18.61 -20.86
CA ALA A 812 23.08 19.58 -20.28
C ALA A 812 24.53 19.33 -20.72
N ALA A 813 24.86 18.12 -21.19
CA ALA A 813 26.20 17.79 -21.65
C ALA A 813 26.52 18.35 -23.05
N LEU A 814 25.50 18.70 -23.84
CA LEU A 814 25.66 19.27 -25.19
C LEU A 814 25.76 20.81 -25.20
N SER A 815 25.30 21.50 -24.16
CA SER A 815 25.42 22.97 -24.05
C SER A 815 26.70 23.45 -23.36
N GLY A 816 27.48 22.54 -22.75
CA GLY A 816 28.73 22.87 -22.05
C GLY A 816 30.01 22.91 -22.90
N ALA A 817 29.92 22.66 -24.22
CA ALA A 817 31.10 22.54 -25.10
C ALA A 817 31.52 23.84 -25.82
N THR A 818 30.89 24.99 -25.54
CA THR A 818 31.27 26.29 -26.14
C THR A 818 31.40 27.38 -25.09
N LEU A 819 32.39 27.27 -24.21
CA LEU A 819 33.02 28.44 -23.61
C LEU A 819 34.52 28.34 -23.91
N THR A 820 34.91 29.04 -24.97
CA THR A 820 36.30 29.33 -25.33
C THR A 820 36.99 30.04 -24.16
N PRO A 821 38.26 29.70 -23.84
CA PRO A 821 39.04 30.52 -22.93
C PRO A 821 39.44 31.80 -23.67
N GLY A 822 38.91 32.94 -23.21
CA GLY A 822 39.37 34.26 -23.63
C GLY A 822 40.86 34.39 -23.34
N LYS A 823 41.67 34.47 -24.40
CA LYS A 823 43.07 34.90 -24.33
C LYS A 823 43.11 36.43 -24.23
N GLY A 824 44.04 36.89 -23.38
CA GLY A 824 44.27 38.26 -22.92
C GLY A 824 44.36 39.38 -23.96
N GLY A 825 44.04 40.59 -23.48
CA GLY A 825 45.00 41.68 -23.29
C GLY A 825 45.51 42.43 -24.52
N ALA A 826 44.92 43.61 -24.77
CA ALA A 826 45.58 44.91 -24.88
C ALA A 826 44.51 46.01 -24.78
#